data_AF-A0A9W7BV61-F1
#
_entry.id   AF-A0A9W7BV61-F1
#
_cell.length_a   1.000
_cell.length_b   1.000
_cell.length_c   1.000
_cell.angle_alpha   90.00
_cell.angle_beta   90.00
_cell.angle_gamma   90.00
#
_symmetry.space_group_name_H-M   'P 1'
#
loop_
_entity.id
_entity.type
_entity.pdbx_description
1 polymer ?
#
loop_
_entity_poly.entity_id
_entity_poly.type
_entity_poly.pdbx_seq_one_letter_code
_entity_poly.pdbx_strand_id
1 'polypeptide(L)'
;MTSRSNWNNTAFLKDTLTKYLIYRCELDSETESPRCVLATDPSAALDINGNCISPSDSPCSSGTCERTSNCYWLDPVSGQPRERRYTDDEASAASISLYTVNDSSTYLWSFPRKSGYNLDREVKVAIYIFLFTVLLVLVSLAMVHFGDNGITTSVDGFTSKAIHGLTSTQEYLGVVSAPIVAMGNFSAKARTHSQRLYEQHHSWTEHGPTGLEGSMQDFYAIYKGGIGIAGTASEFNASVAAVNSSIGPMVSEISGALETLQVSLVHKKASVDGALQLANNKLAELNTSLTGFYNNIEYIETTMKDYSEHRRITLLVLTIVVLTCSALGVLAVFTYWTSVAWDDVLIQGMNATWFLGSAVCLITIPLAGLTTFLALFINDSCVMVDFGTANFEPIMGSSAAAPIQACFGETGLISSALNLSSALGYRREFEDNVDYLQQVDMTARFTALSDSLGEVNEKVRRITTSSTFHTLLSQFNESTNLASGSQYDSEVKTYCPFDVPMVLSSLYSFDEPWRIARLNGKTGDSSWRSADDYGFISYDRQGSETAAEYVQRLFNIGGRCTGGPDSDLPQLCQQGWTMNVMPVSSSPPEFCTGGGGCEYPCATIVSSIMRNYTFISDTVNLQERMVSDLGVESCPSNHSCPTQQMKDAGRTETLTATLEALEANATESTSALISARFKEDGVANMLNATRSLLCNENCNFVVEKFSDAKEGWCWNVLASTVQTSAGLWALSIFVWIQAALGALLTVRLRGKSRKDLVEEEEEDFDDEEEGGGGMDDDFDLYS
;
A
#
# COMPACT_ATOMS: atom_id res chain seq x y z
N MET A 1 59.52 -37.04 45.85
CA MET A 1 59.92 -37.65 44.57
C MET A 1 59.53 -39.12 44.68
N THR A 2 58.60 -39.73 43.95
CA THR A 2 58.01 -39.52 42.61
C THR A 2 56.72 -40.35 42.52
N SER A 3 55.56 -39.73 42.22
CA SER A 3 54.49 -40.24 41.32
C SER A 3 53.25 -39.32 41.37
N ARG A 4 53.36 -38.14 40.76
CA ARG A 4 52.22 -37.39 40.23
C ARG A 4 52.24 -37.61 38.72
N SER A 5 51.20 -38.27 38.18
CA SER A 5 50.75 -38.33 36.76
C SER A 5 50.12 -39.72 36.55
N ASN A 6 48.81 -39.91 36.41
CA ASN A 6 47.98 -39.44 35.30
C ASN A 6 46.51 -39.66 35.67
N TRP A 7 45.76 -38.58 35.93
CA TRP A 7 44.29 -38.60 35.97
C TRP A 7 43.74 -37.75 34.81
N ASN A 8 44.24 -38.00 33.60
CA ASN A 8 43.46 -37.64 32.41
C ASN A 8 42.37 -38.70 32.23
N ASN A 9 41.30 -38.52 33.01
CA ASN A 9 40.18 -39.45 33.18
C ASN A 9 39.30 -39.60 31.93
N THR A 10 39.62 -38.91 30.83
CA THR A 10 38.84 -38.96 29.59
C THR A 10 38.92 -40.32 28.91
N ALA A 11 40.05 -41.04 28.99
CA ALA A 11 40.19 -42.36 28.39
C ALA A 11 39.36 -43.42 29.13
N PHE A 12 39.38 -43.40 30.47
CA PHE A 12 38.59 -44.30 31.30
C PHE A 12 37.08 -44.04 31.18
N LEU A 13 36.67 -42.77 31.22
CA LEU A 13 35.27 -42.39 31.09
C LEU A 13 34.73 -42.69 29.69
N LYS A 14 35.54 -42.48 28.64
CA LYS A 14 35.20 -42.84 27.26
C LYS A 14 35.08 -44.35 27.08
N ASP A 15 36.02 -45.13 27.61
CA ASP A 15 35.98 -46.61 27.55
C ASP A 15 34.76 -47.18 28.30
N THR A 16 34.46 -46.66 29.50
CA THR A 16 33.30 -47.09 30.30
C THR A 16 31.98 -46.72 29.60
N LEU A 17 31.89 -45.51 29.05
CA LEU A 17 30.71 -45.06 28.31
C LEU A 17 30.51 -45.87 27.02
N THR A 18 31.59 -46.15 26.28
CA THR A 18 31.53 -47.00 25.08
C THR A 18 31.04 -48.41 25.41
N LYS A 19 31.57 -49.04 26.47
CA LYS A 19 31.12 -50.37 26.91
C LYS A 19 29.66 -50.37 27.37
N TYR A 20 29.22 -49.31 28.07
CA TYR A 20 27.83 -49.16 28.46
C TYR A 20 26.89 -49.02 27.25
N LEU A 21 27.27 -48.22 26.25
CA LEU A 21 26.48 -48.04 25.02
C LEU A 21 26.37 -49.34 24.22
N ILE A 22 27.46 -50.11 24.11
CA ILE A 22 27.45 -51.44 23.47
C ILE A 22 26.49 -52.38 24.22
N TYR A 23 26.60 -52.44 25.56
CA TYR A 23 25.73 -53.28 26.38
C TYR A 23 24.25 -52.90 26.29
N ARG A 24 23.94 -51.60 26.31
CA ARG A 24 22.55 -51.11 26.16
C ARG A 24 21.99 -51.46 24.78
N CYS A 25 22.81 -51.38 23.74
CA CYS A 25 22.40 -51.76 22.40
C CYS A 25 22.12 -53.27 22.26
N GLU A 26 22.88 -54.11 22.96
CA GLU A 26 22.60 -55.56 23.02
C GLU A 26 21.31 -55.90 23.78
N LEU A 27 20.96 -55.12 24.81
CA LEU A 27 19.67 -55.25 25.51
C LEU A 27 18.46 -55.03 24.60
N ASP A 28 18.60 -54.13 23.61
CA ASP A 28 17.55 -53.79 22.64
C ASP A 28 17.74 -54.54 21.30
N SER A 29 18.56 -55.61 21.29
CA SER A 29 18.94 -56.35 20.08
C SER A 29 17.76 -56.96 19.33
N GLU A 30 16.69 -57.40 20.01
CA GLU A 30 15.52 -57.99 19.33
C GLU A 30 14.84 -56.99 18.39
N THR A 31 14.82 -55.71 18.74
CA THR A 31 14.23 -54.64 17.92
C THR A 31 15.24 -54.02 16.96
N GLU A 32 16.50 -53.86 17.37
CA GLU A 32 17.52 -53.09 16.66
C GLU A 32 18.45 -53.91 15.77
N SER A 33 18.63 -55.22 16.04
CA SER A 33 19.51 -56.09 15.24
C SER A 33 18.98 -56.47 13.85
N PRO A 34 17.66 -56.56 13.56
CA PRO A 34 17.18 -56.85 12.21
C PRO A 34 17.67 -55.82 11.18
N ARG A 35 18.40 -56.28 10.17
CA ARG A 35 19.01 -55.42 9.15
C ARG A 35 18.01 -54.89 8.13
N CYS A 36 16.98 -55.68 7.84
CA CYS A 36 15.96 -55.37 6.84
C CYS A 36 14.63 -55.04 7.51
N VAL A 37 14.06 -53.89 7.15
CA VAL A 37 12.74 -53.43 7.60
C VAL A 37 11.82 -53.22 6.40
N LEU A 38 10.52 -53.18 6.62
CA LEU A 38 9.57 -52.85 5.54
C LEU A 38 9.85 -51.43 5.01
N ALA A 39 9.68 -51.20 3.71
CA ALA A 39 9.93 -49.88 3.12
C ALA A 39 9.03 -48.77 3.69
N THR A 40 7.91 -49.14 4.33
CA THR A 40 6.99 -48.23 5.03
C THR A 40 7.38 -47.96 6.49
N ASP A 41 8.39 -48.66 7.01
CA ASP A 41 8.87 -48.46 8.37
C ASP A 41 9.63 -47.12 8.44
N PRO A 42 9.38 -46.27 9.46
CA PRO A 42 10.10 -45.00 9.61
C PRO A 42 11.62 -45.17 9.77
N SER A 43 12.07 -46.38 10.10
CA SER A 43 13.48 -46.75 10.20
C SER A 43 14.07 -47.21 8.86
N ALA A 44 13.33 -47.20 7.74
CA ALA A 44 13.85 -47.58 6.43
C ALA A 44 14.82 -46.51 5.90
N ALA A 45 16.01 -46.94 5.45
CA ALA A 45 17.00 -46.08 4.80
C ALA A 45 16.61 -45.84 3.34
N LEU A 46 16.08 -44.65 3.09
CA LEU A 46 15.65 -44.21 1.77
C LEU A 46 16.58 -43.11 1.24
N ASP A 47 16.81 -43.09 -0.07
CA ASP A 47 17.46 -41.99 -0.75
C ASP A 47 16.53 -40.76 -0.87
N ILE A 48 17.04 -39.66 -1.41
CA ILE A 48 16.26 -38.42 -1.64
C ILE A 48 15.04 -38.61 -2.55
N ASN A 49 14.98 -39.72 -3.30
CA ASN A 49 13.90 -40.06 -4.21
C ASN A 49 12.92 -41.08 -3.60
N GLY A 50 13.12 -41.48 -2.33
CA GLY A 50 12.30 -42.47 -1.66
C GLY A 50 12.61 -43.93 -2.01
N ASN A 51 13.76 -44.23 -2.64
CA ASN A 51 14.17 -45.60 -2.95
C ASN A 51 15.02 -46.20 -1.83
N CYS A 52 14.91 -47.50 -1.56
CA CYS A 52 15.75 -48.19 -0.58
C CYS A 52 17.25 -48.07 -0.95
N ILE A 53 18.08 -47.69 0.01
CA ILE A 53 19.54 -47.76 -0.13
C ILE A 53 19.97 -49.23 0.02
N SER A 54 20.74 -49.74 -0.95
CA SER A 54 21.23 -51.12 -0.96
C SER A 54 22.77 -51.17 -0.90
N PRO A 55 23.36 -51.51 0.27
CA PRO A 55 24.75 -51.91 0.45
C PRO A 55 25.14 -53.08 -0.47
N SER A 56 26.43 -53.24 -0.79
CA SER A 56 26.88 -54.31 -1.69
C SER A 56 26.69 -55.72 -1.11
N ASP A 57 26.58 -55.83 0.20
CA ASP A 57 26.34 -57.06 0.95
C ASP A 57 24.88 -57.16 1.47
N SER A 58 23.97 -56.34 0.92
CA SER A 58 22.60 -56.24 1.44
C SER A 58 21.85 -57.58 1.34
N PRO A 59 21.38 -58.15 2.47
CA PRO A 59 20.60 -59.38 2.46
C PRO A 59 19.10 -59.12 2.21
N CYS A 60 18.68 -57.88 1.99
CA CYS A 60 17.27 -57.50 1.98
C CYS A 60 16.57 -57.92 0.69
N SER A 61 15.47 -58.64 0.83
CA SER A 61 14.64 -59.09 -0.29
C SER A 61 13.73 -57.97 -0.80
N SER A 62 13.20 -58.15 -2.02
CA SER A 62 12.26 -57.20 -2.63
C SER A 62 11.09 -56.89 -1.69
N GLY A 63 10.87 -55.59 -1.42
CA GLY A 63 9.84 -55.10 -0.48
C GLY A 63 10.35 -54.74 0.91
N THR A 64 11.64 -55.00 1.21
CA THR A 64 12.30 -54.54 2.43
C THR A 64 13.47 -53.62 2.10
N CYS A 65 13.65 -52.57 2.91
CA CYS A 65 14.82 -51.69 2.84
C CYS A 65 15.80 -52.04 3.96
N GLU A 66 17.05 -51.65 3.78
CA GLU A 66 17.98 -51.55 4.89
C GLU A 66 17.46 -50.58 5.94
N ARG A 67 17.71 -50.90 7.20
CA ARG A 67 17.42 -49.96 8.30
C ARG A 67 18.37 -48.75 8.24
N THR A 68 17.94 -47.58 8.70
CA THR A 68 18.82 -46.43 8.96
C THR A 68 19.90 -46.78 9.98
N SER A 69 20.89 -45.91 10.16
CA SER A 69 21.90 -46.16 11.19
C SER A 69 21.27 -46.16 12.58
N ASN A 70 21.69 -47.11 13.39
CA ASN A 70 21.25 -47.24 14.77
C ASN A 70 22.46 -47.61 15.64
N CYS A 71 22.20 -48.09 16.86
CA CYS A 71 23.28 -48.48 17.76
C CYS A 71 24.04 -49.74 17.26
N TYR A 72 23.42 -50.56 16.40
CA TYR A 72 23.95 -51.84 15.90
C TYR A 72 24.64 -51.71 14.53
N TRP A 73 24.09 -50.88 13.64
CA TRP A 73 24.47 -50.76 12.24
C TRP A 73 24.98 -49.35 11.89
N LEU A 74 26.09 -49.28 11.14
CA LEU A 74 26.61 -48.02 10.58
C LEU A 74 25.71 -47.46 9.47
N ASP A 75 25.98 -46.27 8.95
CA ASP A 75 25.19 -45.70 7.85
C ASP A 75 25.26 -46.60 6.60
N PRO A 76 24.11 -46.94 5.97
CA PRO A 76 24.12 -47.71 4.74
C PRO A 76 24.61 -46.83 3.59
N VAL A 77 25.67 -47.26 2.90
CA VAL A 77 26.20 -46.59 1.71
C VAL A 77 25.97 -47.50 0.51
N SER A 78 25.34 -46.98 -0.55
CA SER A 78 25.03 -47.77 -1.73
C SER A 78 26.30 -48.35 -2.36
N GLY A 79 26.32 -49.66 -2.60
CA GLY A 79 27.44 -50.35 -3.23
C GLY A 79 28.67 -50.59 -2.35
N GLN A 80 28.62 -50.30 -1.05
CA GLN A 80 29.65 -50.69 -0.08
C GLN A 80 29.12 -51.70 0.95
N PRO A 81 29.94 -52.60 1.50
CA PRO A 81 29.49 -53.53 2.52
C PRO A 81 29.21 -52.78 3.81
N ARG A 82 28.16 -53.17 4.53
CA ARG A 82 27.75 -52.51 5.77
C ARG A 82 28.18 -53.33 6.98
N GLU A 83 29.12 -52.76 7.75
CA GLU A 83 29.62 -53.39 8.97
C GLU A 83 28.76 -53.04 10.19
N ARG A 84 28.78 -53.94 11.18
CA ARG A 84 28.23 -53.66 12.52
C ARG A 84 29.14 -52.64 13.21
N ARG A 85 28.54 -51.78 14.05
CA ARG A 85 29.28 -50.73 14.77
C ARG A 85 30.29 -51.29 15.77
N TYR A 86 30.07 -52.53 16.23
CA TYR A 86 30.96 -53.27 17.12
C TYR A 86 30.86 -54.77 16.81
N THR A 87 31.91 -55.50 17.18
CA THR A 87 32.03 -56.95 17.02
C THR A 87 31.38 -57.72 18.16
N ASP A 88 31.08 -59.01 17.95
CA ASP A 88 30.52 -59.87 19.02
C ASP A 88 31.51 -60.05 20.20
N ASP A 89 32.81 -59.96 19.94
CA ASP A 89 33.86 -59.97 20.96
C ASP A 89 33.83 -58.70 21.82
N GLU A 90 33.61 -57.53 21.20
CA GLU A 90 33.44 -56.26 21.92
C GLU A 90 32.14 -56.23 22.72
N ALA A 91 31.06 -56.80 22.20
CA ALA A 91 29.79 -56.96 22.92
C ALA A 91 29.95 -57.87 24.15
N SER A 92 30.64 -59.00 23.98
CA SER A 92 30.95 -59.94 25.06
C SER A 92 31.87 -59.30 26.11
N ALA A 93 32.93 -58.61 25.67
CA ALA A 93 33.85 -57.90 26.57
C ALA A 93 33.14 -56.77 27.34
N ALA A 94 32.23 -56.03 26.70
CA ALA A 94 31.42 -55.00 27.34
C ALA A 94 30.55 -55.58 28.45
N SER A 95 29.80 -56.66 28.17
CA SER A 95 28.95 -57.33 29.16
C SER A 95 29.76 -57.85 30.36
N ILE A 96 30.88 -58.56 30.11
CA ILE A 96 31.75 -59.07 31.18
C ILE A 96 32.32 -57.93 32.03
N SER A 97 32.77 -56.84 31.41
CA SER A 97 33.36 -55.70 32.13
C SER A 97 32.37 -54.96 33.03
N LEU A 98 31.08 -54.94 32.68
CA LEU A 98 30.04 -54.30 33.50
C LEU A 98 29.54 -55.22 34.61
N TYR A 99 29.48 -56.54 34.38
CA TYR A 99 29.06 -57.50 35.41
C TYR A 99 30.16 -57.85 36.42
N THR A 100 31.43 -57.88 36.01
CA THR A 100 32.56 -58.17 36.94
C THR A 100 32.85 -57.06 37.93
N VAL A 101 32.32 -55.85 37.73
CA VAL A 101 32.39 -54.76 38.73
C VAL A 101 31.41 -54.98 39.88
N ASN A 102 30.38 -55.81 39.72
CA ASN A 102 29.34 -56.01 40.73
C ASN A 102 29.64 -57.13 41.75
N ASP A 103 30.71 -57.91 41.55
CA ASP A 103 31.10 -59.02 42.44
C ASP A 103 32.26 -58.68 43.40
N SER A 104 32.62 -57.39 43.49
CA SER A 104 33.51 -56.85 44.54
C SER A 104 32.73 -56.03 45.59
N SER A 105 31.52 -56.48 45.92
CA SER A 105 30.72 -55.98 47.06
C SER A 105 31.22 -56.51 48.42
N THR A 106 32.31 -57.26 48.45
CA THR A 106 32.94 -57.72 49.68
C THR A 106 34.11 -56.81 50.07
N TYR A 107 33.94 -56.14 51.22
CA TYR A 107 34.94 -55.38 52.00
C TYR A 107 35.20 -53.90 51.63
N LEU A 108 34.22 -53.02 51.86
CA LEU A 108 34.47 -51.56 51.93
C LEU A 108 33.95 -50.86 53.21
N TRP A 109 33.49 -51.60 54.22
CA TRP A 109 33.01 -51.00 55.49
C TRP A 109 33.69 -51.49 56.78
N SER A 110 34.71 -52.34 56.72
CA SER A 110 35.52 -52.64 57.92
C SER A 110 36.69 -51.67 58.02
N PHE A 111 36.47 -50.47 58.56
CA PHE A 111 37.57 -49.63 59.04
C PHE A 111 38.25 -50.35 60.21
N PRO A 112 39.52 -50.79 60.10
CA PRO A 112 40.23 -51.31 61.25
C PRO A 112 40.50 -50.16 62.21
N ARG A 113 39.97 -50.25 63.44
CA ARG A 113 40.32 -49.35 64.55
C ARG A 113 41.82 -49.49 64.83
N LYS A 114 42.64 -48.62 64.23
CA LYS A 114 44.04 -48.46 64.64
C LYS A 114 44.08 -47.73 65.97
N SER A 115 44.56 -48.41 67.00
CA SER A 115 44.87 -47.81 68.31
C SER A 115 45.99 -46.77 68.12
N GLY A 116 45.65 -45.49 68.30
CA GLY A 116 46.58 -44.37 68.22
C GLY A 116 46.10 -43.24 67.30
N TYR A 117 44.92 -42.67 67.55
CA TYR A 117 44.46 -41.49 66.83
C TYR A 117 44.80 -40.21 67.60
N ASN A 118 45.49 -39.28 66.94
CA ASN A 118 45.65 -37.90 67.41
C ASN A 118 44.30 -37.18 67.26
N LEU A 119 43.45 -37.34 68.29
CA LEU A 119 42.07 -36.84 68.37
C LEU A 119 41.91 -35.37 67.94
N ASP A 120 42.94 -34.55 68.18
CA ASP A 120 42.93 -33.11 67.90
C ASP A 120 42.97 -32.76 66.39
N ARG A 121 43.59 -33.58 65.53
CA ARG A 121 43.78 -33.22 64.10
C ARG A 121 42.55 -33.51 63.25
N GLU A 122 41.88 -34.65 63.46
CA GLU A 122 40.73 -35.05 62.63
C GLU A 122 39.45 -34.32 63.01
N VAL A 123 39.25 -34.00 64.29
CA VAL A 123 38.08 -33.23 64.75
C VAL A 123 38.14 -31.80 64.21
N LYS A 124 39.31 -31.16 64.19
CA LYS A 124 39.50 -29.84 63.56
C LYS A 124 39.07 -29.82 62.10
N VAL A 125 39.40 -30.86 61.33
CA VAL A 125 38.99 -30.96 59.92
C VAL A 125 37.48 -31.06 59.79
N ALA A 126 36.81 -31.89 60.60
CA ALA A 126 35.34 -31.98 60.60
C ALA A 126 34.68 -30.65 60.96
N ILE A 127 35.24 -29.91 61.92
CA ILE A 127 34.78 -28.57 62.31
C ILE A 127 34.94 -27.56 61.17
N TYR A 128 36.09 -27.51 60.49
CA TYR A 128 36.29 -26.62 59.35
C TYR A 128 35.34 -26.94 58.19
N ILE A 129 35.13 -28.23 57.90
CA ILE A 129 34.15 -28.65 56.89
C ILE A 129 32.75 -28.21 57.33
N PHE A 130 32.38 -28.39 58.59
CA PHE A 130 31.07 -27.98 59.10
C PHE A 130 30.86 -26.45 58.96
N LEU A 131 31.80 -25.63 59.41
CA LEU A 131 31.70 -24.16 59.27
C LEU A 131 31.68 -23.72 57.81
N PHE A 132 32.45 -24.36 56.94
CA PHE A 132 32.42 -24.11 55.50
C PHE A 132 31.05 -24.47 54.89
N THR A 133 30.45 -25.59 55.31
CA THR A 133 29.09 -25.95 54.87
C THR A 133 28.04 -24.98 55.38
N VAL A 134 28.17 -24.41 56.58
CA VAL A 134 27.28 -23.33 57.07
C VAL A 134 27.37 -22.10 56.16
N LEU A 135 28.57 -21.67 55.79
CA LEU A 135 28.76 -20.57 54.85
C LEU A 135 28.10 -20.87 53.50
N LEU A 136 28.27 -22.08 52.98
CA LEU A 136 27.65 -22.48 51.71
C LEU A 136 26.13 -22.58 51.80
N VAL A 137 25.58 -23.02 52.93
CA VAL A 137 24.14 -22.97 53.20
C VAL A 137 23.63 -21.53 53.16
N LEU A 138 24.34 -20.57 53.77
CA LEU A 138 23.97 -19.15 53.71
C LEU A 138 24.00 -18.60 52.29
N VAL A 139 25.02 -18.94 51.50
CA VAL A 139 25.11 -18.55 50.08
C VAL A 139 23.97 -19.17 49.28
N SER A 140 23.65 -20.44 49.49
CA SER A 140 22.52 -21.12 48.83
C SER A 140 21.19 -20.47 49.19
N LEU A 141 20.95 -20.15 50.47
CA LEU A 141 19.74 -19.43 50.91
C LEU A 141 19.64 -18.05 50.28
N ALA A 142 20.76 -17.31 50.18
CA ALA A 142 20.79 -16.03 49.48
C ALA A 142 20.47 -16.20 47.99
N MET A 143 21.04 -17.21 47.32
CA MET A 143 20.75 -17.51 45.91
C MET A 143 19.26 -17.82 45.69
N VAL A 144 18.65 -18.63 46.56
CA VAL A 144 17.21 -18.95 46.51
C VAL A 144 16.37 -17.70 46.73
N HIS A 145 16.73 -16.85 47.69
CA HIS A 145 16.01 -15.61 47.96
C HIS A 145 16.10 -14.59 46.81
N PHE A 146 17.30 -14.41 46.25
CA PHE A 146 17.48 -13.54 45.07
C PHE A 146 16.77 -14.09 43.84
N GLY A 147 16.82 -15.42 43.64
CA GLY A 147 16.09 -16.09 42.56
C GLY A 147 14.58 -15.92 42.70
N ASP A 148 14.02 -16.10 43.89
CA ASP A 148 12.60 -15.90 44.18
C ASP A 148 12.12 -14.47 43.88
N ASN A 149 12.84 -13.47 44.39
CA ASN A 149 12.54 -12.07 44.09
C ASN A 149 12.70 -11.76 42.61
N GLY A 150 13.69 -12.38 41.96
CA GLY A 150 13.89 -12.32 40.52
C GLY A 150 12.69 -12.86 39.74
N ILE A 151 12.14 -14.02 40.13
CA ILE A 151 10.95 -14.61 39.49
C ILE A 151 9.77 -13.63 39.58
N THR A 152 9.44 -13.13 40.78
CA THR A 152 8.30 -12.21 40.94
C THR A 152 8.49 -10.94 40.10
N THR A 153 9.66 -10.29 40.20
CA THR A 153 9.94 -9.05 39.46
C THR A 153 9.92 -9.28 37.94
N SER A 154 10.40 -10.45 37.49
CA SER A 154 10.43 -10.80 36.07
C SER A 154 9.04 -11.10 35.52
N VAL A 155 8.20 -11.80 36.30
CA VAL A 155 6.81 -12.08 35.93
C VAL A 155 6.00 -10.79 35.88
N ASP A 156 6.08 -9.94 36.91
CA ASP A 156 5.39 -8.64 36.93
C ASP A 156 5.86 -7.75 35.76
N GLY A 157 7.17 -7.75 35.48
CA GLY A 157 7.73 -7.04 34.34
C GLY A 157 7.24 -7.58 33.00
N PHE A 158 7.11 -8.90 32.85
CA PHE A 158 6.55 -9.54 31.66
C PHE A 158 5.07 -9.21 31.49
N THR A 159 4.22 -9.43 32.50
CA THR A 159 2.77 -9.21 32.40
C THR A 159 2.47 -7.74 32.13
N SER A 160 3.15 -6.82 32.81
CA SER A 160 3.02 -5.38 32.57
C SER A 160 3.38 -4.99 31.13
N LYS A 161 4.52 -5.46 30.61
CA LYS A 161 4.94 -5.20 29.22
C LYS A 161 3.97 -5.82 28.21
N ALA A 162 3.51 -7.05 28.46
CA ALA A 162 2.57 -7.75 27.59
C ALA A 162 1.21 -7.04 27.56
N ILE A 163 0.66 -6.65 28.71
CA ILE A 163 -0.59 -5.88 28.84
C ILE A 163 -0.47 -4.54 28.11
N HIS A 164 0.64 -3.82 28.33
CA HIS A 164 0.88 -2.55 27.63
C HIS A 164 0.98 -2.74 26.11
N GLY A 165 1.67 -3.78 25.65
CA GLY A 165 1.78 -4.13 24.24
C GLY A 165 0.41 -4.47 23.61
N LEU A 166 -0.40 -5.28 24.29
CA LEU A 166 -1.75 -5.64 23.85
C LEU A 166 -2.66 -4.41 23.79
N THR A 167 -2.66 -3.58 24.84
CA THR A 167 -3.47 -2.35 24.89
C THR A 167 -3.08 -1.38 23.78
N SER A 168 -1.78 -1.17 23.56
CA SER A 168 -1.27 -0.32 22.47
C SER A 168 -1.68 -0.86 21.10
N THR A 169 -1.68 -2.20 20.94
CA THR A 169 -2.13 -2.85 19.70
C THR A 169 -3.63 -2.64 19.49
N GLN A 170 -4.45 -2.77 20.54
CA GLN A 170 -5.89 -2.50 20.45
C GLN A 170 -6.20 -1.04 20.11
N GLU A 171 -5.48 -0.08 20.70
CA GLU A 171 -5.62 1.35 20.37
C GLU A 171 -5.29 1.59 18.89
N TYR A 172 -4.19 1.01 18.41
CA TYR A 172 -3.82 1.06 16.99
C TYR A 172 -4.88 0.43 16.08
N LEU A 173 -5.47 -0.71 16.44
CA LEU A 173 -6.59 -1.29 15.68
C LEU A 173 -7.80 -0.35 15.65
N GLY A 174 -8.05 0.41 16.72
CA GLY A 174 -9.03 1.50 16.73
C GLY A 174 -8.70 2.59 15.70
N VAL A 175 -7.44 3.03 15.66
CA VAL A 175 -6.94 4.03 14.70
C VAL A 175 -7.04 3.55 13.25
N VAL A 176 -6.80 2.25 12.99
CA VAL A 176 -6.87 1.63 11.65
C VAL A 176 -8.31 1.33 11.23
N SER A 177 -9.18 0.90 12.15
CA SER A 177 -10.58 0.55 11.84
C SER A 177 -11.44 1.79 11.57
N ALA A 178 -11.20 2.90 12.26
CA ALA A 178 -11.93 4.15 12.07
C ALA A 178 -11.98 4.63 10.60
N PRO A 179 -10.85 4.75 9.86
CA PRO A 179 -10.87 5.13 8.45
C PRO A 179 -11.52 4.07 7.55
N ILE A 180 -11.43 2.77 7.88
CA ILE A 180 -12.10 1.71 7.09
C ILE A 180 -13.62 1.84 7.17
N VAL A 181 -14.16 2.04 8.38
CA VAL A 181 -15.59 2.29 8.60
C VAL A 181 -16.01 3.60 7.94
N ALA A 182 -15.19 4.65 8.06
CA ALA A 182 -15.44 5.93 7.41
C ALA A 182 -15.51 5.79 5.88
N MET A 183 -14.57 5.08 5.25
CA MET A 183 -14.59 4.80 3.81
C MET A 183 -15.86 4.06 3.39
N GLY A 184 -16.31 3.06 4.17
CA GLY A 184 -17.57 2.36 3.91
C GLY A 184 -18.79 3.29 3.96
N ASN A 185 -18.83 4.22 4.92
CA ASN A 185 -19.90 5.21 5.02
C ASN A 185 -19.85 6.24 3.88
N PHE A 186 -18.64 6.60 3.43
CA PHE A 186 -18.45 7.57 2.35
C PHE A 186 -18.63 6.97 0.96
N SER A 187 -18.42 5.67 0.75
CA SER A 187 -18.50 5.01 -0.56
C SER A 187 -19.86 5.23 -1.24
N ALA A 188 -20.96 5.24 -0.48
CA ALA A 188 -22.30 5.53 -1.00
C ALA A 188 -22.46 6.98 -1.47
N LYS A 189 -21.98 7.94 -0.69
CA LYS A 189 -22.02 9.37 -1.05
C LYS A 189 -21.09 9.67 -2.22
N ALA A 190 -19.88 9.10 -2.19
CA ALA A 190 -18.90 9.20 -3.27
C ALA A 190 -19.50 8.68 -4.58
N ARG A 191 -20.14 7.50 -4.58
CA ARG A 191 -20.84 6.96 -5.75
C ARG A 191 -21.87 7.95 -6.31
N THR A 192 -22.79 8.43 -5.49
CA THR A 192 -23.86 9.33 -5.95
C THR A 192 -23.30 10.66 -6.45
N HIS A 193 -22.19 11.13 -5.88
CA HIS A 193 -21.51 12.32 -6.37
C HIS A 193 -20.80 12.07 -7.71
N SER A 194 -20.01 10.99 -7.81
CA SER A 194 -19.32 10.59 -9.05
C SER A 194 -20.29 10.32 -10.19
N GLN A 195 -21.43 9.67 -9.92
CA GLN A 195 -22.47 9.43 -10.92
C GLN A 195 -23.07 10.74 -11.44
N ARG A 196 -23.37 11.69 -10.55
CA ARG A 196 -23.87 13.01 -10.97
C ARG A 196 -22.85 13.78 -11.80
N LEU A 197 -21.57 13.78 -11.39
CA LEU A 197 -20.50 14.42 -12.16
C LEU A 197 -20.36 13.81 -13.55
N TYR A 198 -20.40 12.48 -13.63
CA TYR A 198 -20.34 11.77 -14.90
C TYR A 198 -21.56 12.10 -15.78
N GLU A 199 -22.78 11.97 -15.26
CA GLU A 199 -24.01 12.27 -16.01
C GLU A 199 -24.07 13.73 -16.49
N GLN A 200 -23.57 14.67 -15.69
CA GLN A 200 -23.58 16.10 -16.03
C GLN A 200 -22.52 16.48 -17.07
N HIS A 201 -21.37 15.81 -17.09
CA HIS A 201 -20.21 16.28 -17.87
C HIS A 201 -19.75 15.32 -18.97
N HIS A 202 -20.13 14.04 -18.95
CA HIS A 202 -19.64 13.06 -19.92
C HIS A 202 -20.07 13.37 -21.37
N SER A 203 -21.28 13.88 -21.58
CA SER A 203 -21.80 14.09 -22.95
C SER A 203 -20.97 15.10 -23.72
N TRP A 204 -20.56 16.19 -23.07
CA TRP A 204 -19.78 17.24 -23.73
C TRP A 204 -18.31 16.85 -23.86
N THR A 205 -17.74 16.06 -22.95
CA THR A 205 -16.36 15.59 -23.10
C THR A 205 -16.21 14.65 -24.29
N GLU A 206 -17.22 13.83 -24.55
CA GLU A 206 -17.20 12.89 -25.68
C GLU A 206 -17.50 13.59 -27.03
N HIS A 207 -18.43 14.54 -27.05
CA HIS A 207 -18.96 15.12 -28.30
C HIS A 207 -18.54 16.57 -28.57
N GLY A 208 -18.01 17.28 -27.57
CA GLY A 208 -17.69 18.71 -27.66
C GLY A 208 -16.57 19.03 -28.65
N PRO A 209 -15.36 18.43 -28.50
CA PRO A 209 -14.25 18.70 -29.42
C PRO A 209 -14.55 18.29 -30.87
N THR A 210 -15.20 17.13 -31.06
CA THR A 210 -15.61 16.64 -32.38
C THR A 210 -16.72 17.51 -32.97
N GLY A 211 -17.62 18.03 -32.13
CA GLY A 211 -18.62 19.03 -32.50
C GLY A 211 -17.98 20.32 -33.02
N LEU A 212 -17.01 20.88 -32.29
CA LEU A 212 -16.27 22.08 -32.69
C LEU A 212 -15.47 21.85 -33.98
N GLU A 213 -14.71 20.74 -34.07
CA GLU A 213 -13.97 20.38 -35.27
C GLU A 213 -14.91 20.26 -36.48
N GLY A 214 -16.05 19.59 -36.31
CA GLY A 214 -17.08 19.50 -37.35
C GLY A 214 -17.62 20.87 -37.76
N SER A 215 -17.90 21.77 -36.81
CA SER A 215 -18.34 23.14 -37.11
C SER A 215 -17.28 23.91 -37.93
N MET A 216 -15.99 23.72 -37.63
CA MET A 216 -14.90 24.32 -38.39
C MET A 216 -14.78 23.72 -39.80
N GLN A 217 -14.96 22.42 -39.95
CA GLN A 217 -14.95 21.76 -41.25
C GLN A 217 -16.13 22.22 -42.13
N ASP A 218 -17.33 22.36 -41.55
CA ASP A 218 -18.51 22.87 -42.25
C ASP A 218 -18.32 24.34 -42.67
N PHE A 219 -17.77 25.17 -41.77
CA PHE A 219 -17.41 26.55 -42.11
C PHE A 219 -16.43 26.61 -43.29
N TYR A 220 -15.38 25.77 -43.28
CA TYR A 220 -14.43 25.70 -44.38
C TYR A 220 -15.09 25.23 -45.69
N ALA A 221 -15.96 24.23 -45.63
CA ALA A 221 -16.66 23.69 -46.79
C ALA A 221 -17.58 24.74 -47.43
N ILE A 222 -18.34 25.48 -46.61
CA ILE A 222 -19.27 26.53 -47.06
C ILE A 222 -18.50 27.73 -47.62
N TYR A 223 -17.41 28.15 -46.96
CA TYR A 223 -16.69 29.39 -47.26
C TYR A 223 -15.35 29.21 -47.94
N LYS A 224 -15.07 28.05 -48.54
CA LYS A 224 -13.79 27.75 -49.21
C LYS A 224 -13.32 28.86 -50.17
N GLY A 225 -14.24 29.43 -50.95
CA GLY A 225 -13.95 30.55 -51.86
C GLY A 225 -13.52 31.82 -51.13
N GLY A 226 -14.25 32.19 -50.06
CA GLY A 226 -13.94 33.37 -49.25
C GLY A 226 -12.63 33.24 -48.48
N ILE A 227 -12.36 32.06 -47.93
CA ILE A 227 -11.07 31.73 -47.28
C ILE A 227 -9.91 31.86 -48.26
N GLY A 228 -10.10 31.41 -49.51
CA GLY A 228 -9.11 31.59 -50.57
C GLY A 228 -8.85 33.05 -50.91
N ILE A 229 -9.91 33.86 -51.03
CA ILE A 229 -9.81 35.31 -51.32
C ILE A 229 -9.15 36.05 -50.15
N ALA A 230 -9.46 35.69 -48.91
CA ALA A 230 -8.88 36.29 -47.71
C ALA A 230 -7.42 35.90 -47.47
N GLY A 231 -6.94 34.83 -48.11
CA GLY A 231 -5.62 34.26 -47.82
C GLY A 231 -5.51 33.74 -46.39
N THR A 232 -6.59 33.17 -45.84
CA THR A 232 -6.68 32.69 -44.45
C THR A 232 -6.60 31.17 -44.32
N ALA A 233 -6.41 30.44 -45.43
CA ALA A 233 -6.42 28.98 -45.41
C ALA A 233 -5.39 28.38 -44.45
N SER A 234 -4.20 28.97 -44.34
CA SER A 234 -3.15 28.53 -43.41
C SER A 234 -3.54 28.70 -41.95
N GLU A 235 -4.04 29.88 -41.57
CA GLU A 235 -4.44 30.20 -40.20
C GLU A 235 -5.68 29.41 -39.78
N PHE A 236 -6.62 29.21 -40.71
CA PHE A 236 -7.79 28.37 -40.46
C PHE A 236 -7.38 26.92 -40.21
N ASN A 237 -6.53 26.35 -41.06
CA ASN A 237 -6.01 24.99 -40.87
C ASN A 237 -5.18 24.86 -39.59
N ALA A 238 -4.41 25.89 -39.22
CA ALA A 238 -3.68 25.94 -37.96
C ALA A 238 -4.64 25.93 -36.76
N SER A 239 -5.77 26.65 -36.86
CA SER A 239 -6.81 26.66 -35.82
C SER A 239 -7.46 25.28 -35.66
N VAL A 240 -7.78 24.59 -36.77
CA VAL A 240 -8.30 23.21 -36.72
C VAL A 240 -7.28 22.27 -36.08
N ALA A 241 -6.01 22.38 -36.47
CA ALA A 241 -4.94 21.58 -35.88
C ALA A 241 -4.73 21.91 -34.38
N ALA A 242 -4.95 23.15 -33.96
CA ALA A 242 -4.86 23.58 -32.56
C ALA A 242 -5.98 22.95 -31.71
N VAL A 243 -7.21 22.80 -32.23
CA VAL A 243 -8.27 22.05 -31.54
C VAL A 243 -7.81 20.63 -31.22
N ASN A 244 -7.28 19.91 -32.22
CA ASN A 244 -6.86 18.53 -32.04
C ASN A 244 -5.61 18.37 -31.16
N SER A 245 -4.65 19.28 -31.25
CA SER A 245 -3.39 19.19 -30.50
C SER A 245 -3.45 19.78 -29.09
N SER A 246 -4.32 20.76 -28.84
CA SER A 246 -4.35 21.49 -27.56
C SER A 246 -5.58 21.19 -26.72
N ILE A 247 -6.78 21.17 -27.33
CA ILE A 247 -8.05 20.94 -26.62
C ILE A 247 -8.34 19.44 -26.50
N GLY A 248 -8.06 18.65 -27.55
CA GLY A 248 -8.28 17.21 -27.56
C GLY A 248 -7.67 16.47 -26.35
N PRO A 249 -6.36 16.61 -26.08
CA PRO A 249 -5.72 15.95 -24.93
C PRO A 249 -6.33 16.38 -23.59
N MET A 250 -6.57 17.68 -23.41
CA MET A 250 -7.16 18.23 -22.19
C MET A 250 -8.56 17.67 -21.92
N VAL A 251 -9.41 17.59 -22.95
CA VAL A 251 -10.75 17.00 -22.83
C VAL A 251 -10.68 15.49 -22.61
N SER A 252 -9.70 14.81 -23.22
CA SER A 252 -9.43 13.39 -22.96
C SER A 252 -9.05 13.13 -21.50
N GLU A 253 -8.28 14.02 -20.87
CA GLU A 253 -7.89 13.88 -19.45
C GLU A 253 -9.07 14.15 -18.51
N ILE A 254 -9.95 15.12 -18.84
CA ILE A 254 -11.22 15.32 -18.12
C ILE A 254 -12.10 14.07 -18.26
N SER A 255 -12.24 13.51 -19.47
CA SER A 255 -12.99 12.26 -19.70
C SER A 255 -12.40 11.10 -18.91
N GLY A 256 -11.06 10.95 -18.95
CA GLY A 256 -10.35 9.93 -18.18
C GLY A 256 -10.61 10.04 -16.69
N ALA A 257 -10.54 11.24 -16.11
CA ALA A 257 -10.87 11.47 -14.70
C ALA A 257 -12.33 11.10 -14.37
N LEU A 258 -13.28 11.45 -15.22
CA LEU A 258 -14.70 11.12 -15.06
C LEU A 258 -14.95 9.60 -15.18
N GLU A 259 -14.31 8.94 -16.13
CA GLU A 259 -14.38 7.48 -16.33
C GLU A 259 -13.73 6.73 -15.16
N THR A 260 -12.55 7.13 -14.70
CA THR A 260 -11.90 6.53 -13.51
C THR A 260 -12.82 6.64 -12.30
N LEU A 261 -13.47 7.80 -12.08
CA LEU A 261 -14.47 7.96 -11.02
C LEU A 261 -15.67 7.03 -11.21
N GLN A 262 -16.20 6.92 -12.43
CA GLN A 262 -17.36 6.07 -12.71
C GLN A 262 -17.02 4.58 -12.53
N VAL A 263 -15.97 4.08 -13.17
CA VAL A 263 -15.56 2.68 -13.10
C VAL A 263 -15.16 2.31 -11.68
N SER A 264 -14.39 3.15 -11.00
CA SER A 264 -13.84 2.81 -9.69
C SER A 264 -14.82 2.99 -8.53
N LEU A 265 -15.68 4.01 -8.56
CA LEU A 265 -16.61 4.29 -7.45
C LEU A 265 -18.05 3.82 -7.74
N VAL A 266 -18.44 3.68 -9.00
CA VAL A 266 -19.79 3.19 -9.36
C VAL A 266 -19.77 1.69 -9.64
N HIS A 267 -18.91 1.22 -10.56
CA HIS A 267 -18.91 -0.20 -10.95
C HIS A 267 -18.22 -1.09 -9.93
N LYS A 268 -17.08 -0.67 -9.38
CA LYS A 268 -16.35 -1.45 -8.37
C LYS A 268 -16.88 -1.27 -6.94
N LYS A 269 -17.97 -0.52 -6.73
CA LYS A 269 -18.52 -0.28 -5.38
C LYS A 269 -18.71 -1.57 -4.57
N ALA A 270 -19.38 -2.58 -5.15
CA ALA A 270 -19.65 -3.83 -4.45
C ALA A 270 -18.34 -4.54 -4.04
N SER A 271 -17.31 -4.45 -4.87
CA SER A 271 -15.98 -4.97 -4.57
C SER A 271 -15.29 -4.18 -3.46
N VAL A 272 -15.38 -2.84 -3.47
CA VAL A 272 -14.79 -1.98 -2.44
C VAL A 272 -15.50 -2.17 -1.10
N ASP A 273 -16.84 -2.14 -1.08
CA ASP A 273 -17.63 -2.37 0.12
C ASP A 273 -17.39 -3.78 0.69
N GLY A 274 -17.32 -4.79 -0.17
CA GLY A 274 -17.01 -6.16 0.23
C GLY A 274 -15.61 -6.28 0.84
N ALA A 275 -14.61 -5.64 0.24
CA ALA A 275 -13.24 -5.64 0.75
C ALA A 275 -13.12 -4.86 2.09
N LEU A 276 -13.80 -3.72 2.22
CA LEU A 276 -13.82 -2.94 3.47
C LEU A 276 -14.55 -3.68 4.60
N GLN A 277 -15.67 -4.35 4.31
CA GLN A 277 -16.37 -5.20 5.29
C GLN A 277 -15.51 -6.38 5.71
N LEU A 278 -14.86 -7.06 4.76
CA LEU A 278 -13.95 -8.16 5.07
C LEU A 278 -12.79 -7.67 5.96
N ALA A 279 -12.18 -6.54 5.63
CA ALA A 279 -11.11 -5.94 6.43
C ALA A 279 -11.60 -5.59 7.85
N ASN A 280 -12.77 -4.98 7.97
CA ASN A 280 -13.36 -4.66 9.26
C ASN A 280 -13.67 -5.91 10.10
N ASN A 281 -14.17 -6.98 9.48
CA ASN A 281 -14.43 -8.24 10.17
C ASN A 281 -13.13 -8.88 10.67
N LYS A 282 -12.08 -8.91 9.85
CA LYS A 282 -10.75 -9.39 10.27
C LYS A 282 -10.19 -8.61 11.46
N LEU A 283 -10.33 -7.28 11.45
CA LEU A 283 -9.89 -6.42 12.56
C LEU A 283 -10.72 -6.65 13.83
N ALA A 284 -12.03 -6.86 13.70
CA ALA A 284 -12.91 -7.17 14.82
C ALA A 284 -12.61 -8.54 15.46
N GLU A 285 -12.35 -9.55 14.63
CA GLU A 285 -11.92 -10.88 15.08
C GLU A 285 -10.56 -10.82 15.79
N LEU A 286 -9.61 -10.05 15.22
CA LEU A 286 -8.33 -9.81 15.88
C LEU A 286 -8.50 -9.11 17.23
N ASN A 287 -9.31 -8.05 17.30
CA ASN A 287 -9.56 -7.35 18.57
C ASN A 287 -10.18 -8.27 19.63
N THR A 288 -11.08 -9.17 19.22
CA THR A 288 -11.66 -10.20 20.09
C THR A 288 -10.60 -11.17 20.60
N SER A 289 -9.71 -11.63 19.71
CA SER A 289 -8.58 -12.51 20.06
C SER A 289 -7.62 -11.83 21.05
N LEU A 290 -7.23 -10.57 20.79
CA LEU A 290 -6.37 -9.78 21.70
C LEU A 290 -7.01 -9.56 23.08
N THR A 291 -8.32 -9.36 23.13
CA THR A 291 -9.06 -9.27 24.40
C THR A 291 -9.01 -10.59 25.16
N GLY A 292 -9.12 -11.72 24.46
CA GLY A 292 -8.91 -13.05 25.04
C GLY A 292 -7.52 -13.21 25.64
N PHE A 293 -6.46 -12.79 24.92
CA PHE A 293 -5.09 -12.81 25.44
C PHE A 293 -4.90 -11.90 26.65
N TYR A 294 -5.46 -10.70 26.62
CA TYR A 294 -5.43 -9.76 27.75
C TYR A 294 -6.00 -10.42 29.01
N ASN A 295 -7.20 -10.99 28.92
CA ASN A 295 -7.87 -11.65 30.05
C ASN A 295 -7.06 -12.84 30.58
N ASN A 296 -6.42 -13.60 29.69
CA ASN A 296 -5.56 -14.73 30.08
C ASN A 296 -4.28 -14.25 30.80
N ILE A 297 -3.65 -13.17 30.35
CA ILE A 297 -2.46 -12.61 31.00
C ILE A 297 -2.82 -12.01 32.36
N GLU A 298 -3.94 -11.30 32.46
CA GLU A 298 -4.43 -10.78 33.74
C GLU A 298 -4.75 -11.92 34.73
N TYR A 299 -5.33 -13.01 34.25
CA TYR A 299 -5.53 -14.21 35.06
C TYR A 299 -4.20 -14.84 35.53
N ILE A 300 -3.17 -14.87 34.67
CA ILE A 300 -1.84 -15.36 35.03
C ILE A 300 -1.19 -14.42 36.06
N GLU A 301 -1.30 -13.10 35.88
CA GLU A 301 -0.73 -12.12 36.81
C GLU A 301 -1.33 -12.27 38.21
N THR A 302 -2.65 -12.30 38.30
CA THR A 302 -3.37 -12.48 39.57
C THR A 302 -3.00 -13.82 40.24
N THR A 303 -2.99 -14.91 39.48
CA THR A 303 -2.61 -16.24 39.97
C THR A 303 -1.15 -16.28 40.45
N MET A 304 -0.22 -15.71 39.69
CA MET A 304 1.20 -15.68 40.05
C MET A 304 1.48 -14.81 41.26
N LYS A 305 0.73 -13.72 41.43
CA LYS A 305 0.80 -12.87 42.62
C LYS A 305 0.41 -13.63 43.88
N ASP A 306 -0.70 -14.37 43.83
CA ASP A 306 -1.16 -15.22 44.94
C ASP A 306 -0.13 -16.32 45.27
N TYR A 307 0.44 -16.96 44.25
CA TYR A 307 1.51 -17.96 44.45
C TYR A 307 2.81 -17.35 44.99
N SER A 308 3.15 -16.13 44.59
CA SER A 308 4.37 -15.46 45.04
C SER A 308 4.37 -15.23 46.56
N GLU A 309 3.21 -14.92 47.12
CA GLU A 309 3.04 -14.70 48.56
C GLU A 309 3.23 -16.01 49.34
N HIS A 310 2.61 -17.10 48.88
CA HIS A 310 2.78 -18.44 49.45
C HIS A 310 4.23 -18.94 49.35
N ARG A 311 4.89 -18.68 48.21
CA ARG A 311 6.30 -19.08 47.98
C ARG A 311 7.24 -18.34 48.92
N ARG A 312 7.07 -17.03 49.09
CA ARG A 312 7.86 -16.21 50.04
C ARG A 312 7.72 -16.70 51.48
N ILE A 313 6.51 -17.00 51.93
CA ILE A 313 6.27 -17.55 53.27
C ILE A 313 6.99 -18.91 53.44
N THR A 314 6.85 -19.80 52.46
CA THR A 314 7.47 -21.14 52.49
C THR A 314 9.00 -21.04 52.55
N LEU A 315 9.60 -20.15 51.75
CA LEU A 315 11.05 -19.93 51.74
C LEU A 315 11.55 -19.32 53.06
N LEU A 316 10.79 -18.41 53.67
CA LEU A 316 11.12 -17.82 54.96
C LEU A 316 11.10 -18.88 56.07
N VAL A 317 10.08 -19.74 56.11
CA VAL A 317 10.00 -20.86 57.06
C VAL A 317 11.17 -21.83 56.86
N LEU A 318 11.45 -22.21 55.61
CA LEU A 318 12.59 -23.08 55.28
C LEU A 318 13.92 -22.48 55.75
N THR A 319 14.11 -21.18 55.51
CA THR A 319 15.31 -20.44 55.93
C THR A 319 15.47 -20.47 57.45
N ILE A 320 14.40 -20.19 58.21
CA ILE A 320 14.44 -20.23 59.68
C ILE A 320 14.80 -21.63 60.19
N VAL A 321 14.20 -22.69 59.63
CA VAL A 321 14.49 -24.07 60.03
C VAL A 321 15.95 -24.42 59.76
N VAL A 322 16.46 -24.13 58.57
CA VAL A 322 17.85 -24.42 58.19
C VAL A 322 18.86 -23.65 59.04
N LEU A 323 18.61 -22.37 59.31
CA LEU A 323 19.47 -21.54 60.16
C LEU A 323 19.46 -22.05 61.60
N THR A 324 18.31 -22.48 62.11
CA THR A 324 18.19 -23.07 63.46
C THR A 324 18.98 -24.37 63.55
N CYS A 325 18.85 -25.27 62.57
CA CYS A 325 19.65 -26.50 62.50
C CYS A 325 21.15 -26.21 62.40
N SER A 326 21.54 -25.24 61.57
CA SER A 326 22.94 -24.82 61.44
C SER A 326 23.49 -24.26 62.75
N ALA A 327 22.71 -23.41 63.45
CA ALA A 327 23.09 -22.83 64.73
C ALA A 327 23.25 -23.89 65.82
N LEU A 328 22.32 -24.85 65.90
CA LEU A 328 22.42 -25.98 66.84
C LEU A 328 23.68 -26.83 66.57
N GLY A 329 23.99 -27.10 65.30
CA GLY A 329 25.21 -27.80 64.94
C GLY A 329 26.49 -27.01 65.26
N VAL A 330 26.48 -25.68 65.07
CA VAL A 330 27.61 -24.80 65.47
C VAL A 330 27.79 -24.80 66.99
N LEU A 331 26.71 -24.70 67.76
CA LEU A 331 26.76 -24.76 69.23
C LEU A 331 27.32 -26.09 69.71
N ALA A 332 26.91 -27.20 69.12
CA ALA A 332 27.45 -28.53 69.40
C ALA A 332 28.95 -28.66 69.07
N VAL A 333 29.43 -27.94 68.05
CA VAL A 333 30.86 -27.85 67.73
C VAL A 333 31.62 -27.03 68.78
N PHE A 334 31.08 -25.92 69.26
CA PHE A 334 31.76 -25.11 70.28
C PHE A 334 31.87 -25.83 71.62
N THR A 335 30.89 -26.65 71.96
CA THR A 335 30.89 -27.39 73.23
C THR A 335 31.93 -28.51 73.27
N TYR A 336 32.43 -28.99 72.13
CA TYR A 336 33.62 -29.84 72.08
C TYR A 336 34.84 -29.21 72.79
N TRP A 337 34.91 -27.88 72.84
CA TRP A 337 36.00 -27.14 73.46
C TRP A 337 35.73 -26.78 74.94
N THR A 338 34.52 -27.03 75.46
CA THR A 338 34.15 -26.68 76.83
C THR A 338 33.80 -27.94 77.64
N SER A 339 34.55 -28.21 78.69
CA SER A 339 34.44 -29.42 79.53
C SER A 339 33.26 -29.43 80.51
N VAL A 340 32.09 -28.90 80.12
CA VAL A 340 30.96 -28.64 81.04
C VAL A 340 29.82 -29.61 80.77
N ALA A 341 29.10 -30.00 81.84
CA ALA A 341 28.03 -31.00 81.97
C ALA A 341 26.76 -30.85 81.08
N TRP A 342 26.86 -30.25 79.88
CA TRP A 342 25.74 -30.06 78.95
C TRP A 342 25.56 -31.21 77.94
N ASP A 343 26.28 -32.32 78.11
CA ASP A 343 26.40 -33.38 77.11
C ASP A 343 25.04 -33.95 76.66
N ASP A 344 24.08 -34.13 77.57
CA ASP A 344 22.77 -34.70 77.24
C ASP A 344 21.91 -33.80 76.35
N VAL A 345 21.84 -32.50 76.66
CA VAL A 345 21.05 -31.52 75.88
C VAL A 345 21.68 -31.34 74.49
N LEU A 346 23.01 -31.39 74.40
CA LEU A 346 23.74 -31.24 73.14
C LEU A 346 23.59 -32.47 72.25
N ILE A 347 23.63 -33.67 72.82
CA ILE A 347 23.33 -34.92 72.09
C ILE A 347 21.90 -34.87 71.54
N GLN A 348 20.93 -34.36 72.30
CA GLN A 348 19.57 -34.16 71.81
C GLN A 348 19.50 -33.10 70.69
N GLY A 349 20.24 -31.99 70.82
CA GLY A 349 20.34 -30.95 69.79
C GLY A 349 20.96 -31.45 68.49
N MET A 350 22.00 -32.29 68.56
CA MET A 350 22.60 -32.94 67.39
C MET A 350 21.65 -33.95 66.76
N ASN A 351 20.89 -34.69 67.58
CA ASN A 351 19.83 -35.58 67.10
C ASN A 351 18.75 -34.82 66.33
N ALA A 352 18.30 -33.68 66.87
CA ALA A 352 17.38 -32.80 66.19
C ALA A 352 17.98 -32.25 64.89
N THR A 353 19.26 -31.87 64.88
CA THR A 353 19.95 -31.30 63.71
C THR A 353 20.03 -32.29 62.56
N TRP A 354 20.41 -33.56 62.79
CA TRP A 354 20.46 -34.53 61.70
C TRP A 354 19.07 -34.95 61.22
N PHE A 355 18.09 -35.08 62.12
CA PHE A 355 16.71 -35.41 61.75
C PHE A 355 16.05 -34.30 60.93
N LEU A 356 16.08 -33.05 61.44
CA LEU A 356 15.51 -31.89 60.76
C LEU A 356 16.27 -31.57 59.48
N GLY A 357 17.60 -31.70 59.47
CA GLY A 357 18.41 -31.56 58.26
C GLY A 357 18.01 -32.57 57.17
N SER A 358 17.80 -33.84 57.55
CA SER A 358 17.33 -34.87 56.63
C SER A 358 15.92 -34.57 56.11
N ALA A 359 15.01 -34.09 56.97
CA ALA A 359 13.67 -33.68 56.57
C ALA A 359 13.69 -32.50 55.59
N VAL A 360 14.57 -31.51 55.82
CA VAL A 360 14.79 -30.41 54.88
C VAL A 360 15.31 -30.92 53.54
N CYS A 361 16.25 -31.87 53.51
CA CYS A 361 16.73 -32.47 52.27
C CYS A 361 15.60 -33.18 51.51
N LEU A 362 14.72 -33.91 52.21
CA LEU A 362 13.57 -34.60 51.61
C LEU A 362 12.56 -33.63 50.95
N ILE A 363 12.46 -32.40 51.45
CA ILE A 363 11.58 -31.37 50.87
C ILE A 363 12.30 -30.58 49.76
N THR A 364 13.56 -30.22 49.97
CA THR A 364 14.32 -29.36 49.04
C THR A 364 14.68 -30.06 47.74
N ILE A 365 14.91 -31.38 47.73
CA ILE A 365 15.21 -32.14 46.50
C ILE A 365 14.01 -32.13 45.52
N PRO A 366 12.78 -32.51 45.92
CA PRO A 366 11.61 -32.40 45.05
C PRO A 366 11.36 -30.97 44.55
N LEU A 367 11.55 -29.96 45.41
CA LEU A 367 11.40 -28.55 45.01
C LEU A 367 12.46 -28.13 43.98
N ALA A 368 13.70 -28.57 44.14
CA ALA A 368 14.77 -28.35 43.16
C ALA A 368 14.45 -29.06 41.83
N GLY A 369 13.92 -30.28 41.87
CA GLY A 369 13.44 -31.00 40.70
C GLY A 369 12.30 -30.27 39.99
N LEU A 370 11.28 -29.82 40.72
CA LEU A 370 10.14 -29.10 40.19
C LEU A 370 10.53 -27.77 39.55
N THR A 371 11.41 -27.00 40.19
CA THR A 371 11.92 -25.74 39.64
C THR A 371 12.80 -25.95 38.41
N THR A 372 13.56 -27.05 38.35
CA THR A 372 14.30 -27.44 37.13
C THR A 372 13.34 -27.79 36.00
N PHE A 373 12.31 -28.58 36.28
CA PHE A 373 11.27 -28.91 35.31
C PHE A 373 10.57 -27.65 34.78
N LEU A 374 10.24 -26.71 35.66
CA LEU A 374 9.66 -25.43 35.28
C LEU A 374 10.62 -24.60 34.40
N ALA A 375 11.92 -24.60 34.70
CA ALA A 375 12.91 -23.94 33.85
C ALA A 375 12.98 -24.54 32.44
N LEU A 376 12.92 -25.87 32.32
CA LEU A 376 12.85 -26.55 31.01
C LEU A 376 11.55 -26.18 30.26
N PHE A 377 10.42 -26.17 30.96
CA PHE A 377 9.15 -25.76 30.38
C PHE A 377 9.18 -24.29 29.89
N ILE A 378 9.77 -23.37 30.66
CA ILE A 378 9.95 -21.97 30.25
C ILE A 378 10.85 -21.90 29.01
N ASN A 379 11.96 -22.64 28.98
CA ASN A 379 12.84 -22.70 27.81
C ASN A 379 12.10 -23.20 26.56
N ASP A 380 11.30 -24.26 26.69
CA ASP A 380 10.50 -24.78 25.57
C ASP A 380 9.43 -23.78 25.13
N SER A 381 8.82 -23.07 26.06
CA SER A 381 7.86 -22.01 25.74
C SER A 381 8.49 -20.87 24.95
N CYS A 382 9.77 -20.57 25.17
CA CYS A 382 10.51 -19.57 24.39
C CYS A 382 10.73 -20.00 22.94
N VAL A 383 11.07 -21.27 22.73
CA VAL A 383 11.16 -21.84 21.39
C VAL A 383 9.78 -21.84 20.71
N MET A 384 8.72 -22.16 21.45
CA MET A 384 7.34 -22.10 20.93
C MET A 384 6.91 -20.68 20.57
N VAL A 385 7.31 -19.67 21.35
CA VAL A 385 7.07 -18.26 21.02
C VAL A 385 7.76 -17.89 19.71
N ASP A 386 8.97 -18.39 19.46
CA ASP A 386 9.69 -18.12 18.20
C ASP A 386 8.97 -18.73 17.00
N PHE A 387 8.51 -19.97 17.13
CA PHE A 387 7.64 -20.58 16.11
C PHE A 387 6.31 -19.83 15.94
N GLY A 388 5.71 -19.37 17.04
CA GLY A 388 4.47 -18.60 17.02
C GLY A 388 4.62 -17.25 16.31
N THR A 389 5.76 -16.57 16.46
CA THR A 389 6.02 -15.31 15.73
C THR A 389 6.23 -15.52 14.24
N ALA A 390 6.71 -16.69 13.82
CA ALA A 390 6.82 -17.04 12.41
C ALA A 390 5.45 -17.34 11.78
N ASN A 391 4.54 -17.96 12.54
CA ASN A 391 3.18 -18.23 12.11
C ASN A 391 2.17 -18.15 13.26
N PHE A 392 1.34 -17.10 13.25
CA PHE A 392 0.30 -16.88 14.26
C PHE A 392 -0.99 -17.69 14.01
N GLU A 393 -1.13 -18.35 12.85
CA GLU A 393 -2.35 -19.07 12.47
C GLU A 393 -2.80 -20.15 13.48
N PRO A 394 -1.90 -20.97 14.06
CA PRO A 394 -2.30 -21.97 15.06
C PRO A 394 -2.79 -21.35 16.37
N ILE A 395 -2.37 -20.12 16.68
CA ILE A 395 -2.62 -19.46 17.96
C ILE A 395 -3.89 -18.60 17.89
N MET A 396 -4.06 -17.83 16.81
CA MET A 396 -5.12 -16.84 16.68
C MET A 396 -6.17 -17.19 15.62
N GLY A 397 -5.95 -18.26 14.85
CA GLY A 397 -6.75 -18.59 13.67
C GLY A 397 -6.32 -17.80 12.43
N SER A 398 -6.66 -18.32 11.24
CA SER A 398 -6.21 -17.79 9.94
C SER A 398 -6.60 -16.33 9.69
N SER A 399 -7.76 -15.91 10.18
CA SER A 399 -8.30 -14.57 9.95
C SER A 399 -7.61 -13.49 10.80
N ALA A 400 -7.38 -13.75 12.09
CA ALA A 400 -6.70 -12.83 12.99
C ALA A 400 -5.16 -12.89 12.88
N ALA A 401 -4.61 -14.01 12.42
CA ALA A 401 -3.17 -14.16 12.22
C ALA A 401 -2.62 -13.27 11.09
N ALA A 402 -3.35 -13.12 9.99
CA ALA A 402 -2.85 -12.40 8.82
C ALA A 402 -2.46 -10.93 9.12
N PRO A 403 -3.27 -10.10 9.81
CA PRO A 403 -2.88 -8.75 10.21
C PRO A 403 -1.60 -8.68 11.06
N ILE A 404 -1.46 -9.56 12.06
CA ILE A 404 -0.27 -9.58 12.92
C ILE A 404 0.94 -10.08 12.15
N GLN A 405 0.80 -11.13 11.35
CA GLN A 405 1.90 -11.65 10.55
C GLN A 405 2.43 -10.60 9.56
N ALA A 406 1.56 -9.76 9.01
CA ALA A 406 1.99 -8.63 8.19
C ALA A 406 2.88 -7.65 8.96
N CYS A 407 2.54 -7.35 10.23
CA CYS A 407 3.37 -6.51 11.10
C CYS A 407 4.75 -7.10 11.38
N PHE A 408 4.85 -8.41 11.57
CA PHE A 408 6.13 -9.09 11.80
C PHE A 408 6.94 -9.32 10.52
N GLY A 409 6.29 -9.44 9.36
CA GLY A 409 6.95 -9.66 8.08
C GLY A 409 7.40 -8.40 7.34
N GLU A 410 7.27 -7.21 7.96
CA GLU A 410 7.47 -5.89 7.31
C GLU A 410 6.63 -5.69 6.03
N THR A 411 5.63 -6.54 5.81
CA THR A 411 4.69 -6.37 4.70
C THR A 411 3.59 -5.43 5.15
N GLY A 412 3.33 -4.38 4.38
CA GLY A 412 2.34 -3.38 4.79
C GLY A 412 0.96 -3.98 5.04
N LEU A 413 0.39 -3.69 6.22
CA LEU A 413 -0.88 -4.25 6.74
C LEU A 413 -2.03 -4.20 5.71
N ILE A 414 -2.07 -3.11 4.93
CA ILE A 414 -3.15 -2.83 3.98
C ILE A 414 -2.99 -3.68 2.72
N SER A 415 -1.75 -3.82 2.25
CA SER A 415 -1.42 -4.48 1.00
C SER A 415 -1.50 -6.01 1.09
N SER A 416 -0.95 -6.61 2.14
CA SER A 416 -0.82 -8.07 2.27
C SER A 416 -1.93 -8.70 3.10
N ALA A 417 -2.23 -8.16 4.29
CA ALA A 417 -3.18 -8.79 5.20
C ALA A 417 -4.66 -8.47 4.91
N LEU A 418 -4.94 -7.21 4.63
CA LEU A 418 -6.31 -6.74 4.36
C LEU A 418 -6.70 -6.85 2.88
N ASN A 419 -5.73 -7.06 1.98
CA ASN A 419 -5.91 -7.13 0.52
C ASN A 419 -6.72 -5.93 -0.04
N LEU A 420 -6.46 -4.73 0.49
CA LEU A 420 -7.16 -3.51 0.09
C LEU A 420 -6.45 -2.78 -1.07
N SER A 421 -5.28 -3.24 -1.50
CA SER A 421 -4.47 -2.61 -2.56
C SER A 421 -5.25 -2.46 -3.88
N SER A 422 -5.94 -3.51 -4.32
CA SER A 422 -6.76 -3.48 -5.53
C SER A 422 -8.00 -2.59 -5.38
N ALA A 423 -8.60 -2.54 -4.19
CA ALA A 423 -9.76 -1.73 -3.88
C ALA A 423 -9.42 -0.23 -3.75
N LEU A 424 -8.20 0.11 -3.34
CA LEU A 424 -7.73 1.48 -3.11
C LEU A 424 -6.85 2.04 -4.25
N GLY A 425 -6.49 1.21 -5.23
CA GLY A 425 -5.59 1.58 -6.33
C GLY A 425 -6.08 2.75 -7.20
N TYR A 426 -7.41 2.94 -7.30
CA TYR A 426 -8.02 4.02 -8.09
C TYR A 426 -7.66 5.42 -7.59
N ARG A 427 -7.27 5.55 -6.31
CA ARG A 427 -6.92 6.84 -5.72
C ARG A 427 -5.78 7.49 -6.49
N ARG A 428 -4.71 6.74 -6.78
CA ARG A 428 -3.50 7.29 -7.42
C ARG A 428 -3.84 7.82 -8.81
N GLU A 429 -4.55 7.01 -9.60
CA GLU A 429 -5.00 7.38 -10.94
C GLU A 429 -5.89 8.65 -10.93
N PHE A 430 -6.83 8.75 -9.99
CA PHE A 430 -7.66 9.95 -9.84
C PHE A 430 -6.85 11.18 -9.38
N GLU A 431 -5.95 11.02 -8.40
CA GLU A 431 -5.08 12.10 -7.92
C GLU A 431 -4.16 12.62 -9.03
N ASP A 432 -3.56 11.71 -9.82
CA ASP A 432 -2.67 12.04 -10.94
C ASP A 432 -3.41 12.82 -12.03
N ASN A 433 -4.63 12.39 -12.41
CA ASN A 433 -5.44 13.09 -13.41
C ASN A 433 -5.85 14.50 -12.92
N VAL A 434 -6.25 14.64 -11.66
CA VAL A 434 -6.61 15.96 -11.10
C VAL A 434 -5.38 16.87 -10.96
N ASP A 435 -4.22 16.32 -10.58
CA ASP A 435 -2.97 17.08 -10.50
C ASP A 435 -2.53 17.59 -11.87
N TYR A 436 -2.70 16.79 -12.94
CA TYR A 436 -2.48 17.24 -14.31
C TYR A 436 -3.43 18.39 -14.68
N LEU A 437 -4.73 18.25 -14.43
CA LEU A 437 -5.72 19.28 -14.74
C LEU A 437 -5.47 20.60 -13.98
N GLN A 438 -4.91 20.55 -12.77
CA GLN A 438 -4.50 21.74 -12.02
C GLN A 438 -3.30 22.47 -12.62
N GLN A 439 -2.42 21.75 -13.34
CA GLN A 439 -1.25 22.33 -14.00
C GLN A 439 -1.58 22.90 -15.38
N VAL A 440 -2.69 22.48 -15.99
CA VAL A 440 -3.12 22.96 -17.29
C VAL A 440 -3.84 24.30 -17.14
N ASP A 441 -3.26 25.35 -17.71
CA ASP A 441 -3.93 26.65 -17.86
C ASP A 441 -4.97 26.55 -19.00
N MET A 442 -6.19 26.19 -18.62
CA MET A 442 -7.34 26.06 -19.51
C MET A 442 -7.58 27.36 -20.29
N THR A 443 -7.59 28.49 -19.57
CA THR A 443 -7.83 29.82 -20.13
C THR A 443 -6.79 30.17 -21.18
N ALA A 444 -5.50 29.89 -20.92
CA ALA A 444 -4.45 30.15 -21.92
C ALA A 444 -4.65 29.31 -23.21
N ARG A 445 -5.07 28.05 -23.10
CA ARG A 445 -5.32 27.18 -24.26
C ARG A 445 -6.50 27.64 -25.10
N PHE A 446 -7.62 28.00 -24.45
CA PHE A 446 -8.79 28.53 -25.14
C PHE A 446 -8.54 29.93 -25.72
N THR A 447 -7.81 30.78 -25.00
CA THR A 447 -7.39 32.11 -25.49
C THR A 447 -6.56 32.00 -26.76
N ALA A 448 -5.60 31.07 -26.84
CA ALA A 448 -4.80 30.88 -28.05
C ALA A 448 -5.63 30.48 -29.29
N LEU A 449 -6.69 29.69 -29.10
CA LEU A 449 -7.60 29.33 -30.18
C LEU A 449 -8.54 30.48 -30.54
N SER A 450 -9.07 31.19 -29.54
CA SER A 450 -9.90 32.38 -29.72
C SER A 450 -9.12 33.47 -30.48
N ASP A 451 -7.87 33.71 -30.13
CA ASP A 451 -6.96 34.64 -30.81
C ASP A 451 -6.76 34.24 -32.28
N SER A 452 -6.56 32.95 -32.57
CA SER A 452 -6.43 32.46 -33.95
C SER A 452 -7.71 32.67 -34.77
N LEU A 453 -8.89 32.45 -34.18
CA LEU A 453 -10.17 32.76 -34.82
C LEU A 453 -10.35 34.28 -35.00
N GLY A 454 -9.86 35.08 -34.06
CA GLY A 454 -9.78 36.53 -34.16
C GLY A 454 -8.93 37.00 -35.33
N GLU A 455 -7.77 36.37 -35.55
CA GLU A 455 -6.90 36.64 -36.72
C GLU A 455 -7.58 36.27 -38.04
N VAL A 456 -8.28 35.13 -38.09
CA VAL A 456 -9.08 34.74 -39.25
C VAL A 456 -10.17 35.77 -39.51
N ASN A 457 -10.90 36.20 -38.47
CA ASN A 457 -11.93 37.22 -38.58
C ASN A 457 -11.37 38.55 -39.11
N GLU A 458 -10.24 39.01 -38.57
CA GLU A 458 -9.59 40.25 -39.02
C GLU A 458 -9.16 40.16 -40.49
N LYS A 459 -8.60 39.03 -40.93
CA LYS A 459 -8.25 38.83 -42.35
C LYS A 459 -9.48 38.71 -43.26
N VAL A 460 -10.56 38.08 -42.80
CA VAL A 460 -11.85 38.05 -43.53
C VAL A 460 -12.41 39.46 -43.67
N ARG A 461 -12.34 40.29 -42.63
CA ARG A 461 -12.74 41.69 -42.72
C ARG A 461 -11.91 42.47 -43.73
N ARG A 462 -10.63 42.11 -43.88
CA ARG A 462 -9.74 42.73 -44.85
C ARG A 462 -10.00 42.34 -46.30
N ILE A 463 -10.88 41.38 -46.61
CA ILE A 463 -11.26 41.03 -47.98
C ILE A 463 -11.70 42.28 -48.75
N THR A 464 -12.57 43.10 -48.15
CA THR A 464 -13.06 44.36 -48.74
C THR A 464 -12.07 45.52 -48.67
N THR A 465 -10.96 45.37 -47.94
CA THR A 465 -9.82 46.30 -47.96
C THR A 465 -8.64 45.77 -48.77
N SER A 466 -8.79 44.61 -49.42
CA SER A 466 -7.72 44.02 -50.20
C SER A 466 -7.39 44.89 -51.40
N SER A 467 -6.13 44.89 -51.85
CA SER A 467 -5.72 45.65 -53.04
C SER A 467 -6.53 45.25 -54.28
N THR A 468 -6.90 43.97 -54.39
CA THR A 468 -7.74 43.45 -55.48
C THR A 468 -9.13 44.05 -55.43
N PHE A 469 -9.77 44.06 -54.25
CA PHE A 469 -11.08 44.69 -54.07
C PHE A 469 -11.02 46.19 -54.34
N HIS A 470 -10.01 46.89 -53.83
CA HIS A 470 -9.81 48.32 -54.11
C HIS A 470 -9.59 48.60 -55.60
N THR A 471 -8.87 47.74 -56.32
CA THR A 471 -8.66 47.89 -57.76
C THR A 471 -9.97 47.73 -58.52
N LEU A 472 -10.75 46.70 -58.20
CA LEU A 472 -12.05 46.48 -58.82
C LEU A 472 -13.06 47.58 -58.48
N LEU A 473 -13.01 48.09 -57.24
CA LEU A 473 -13.82 49.21 -56.82
C LEU A 473 -13.41 50.51 -57.54
N SER A 474 -12.10 50.75 -57.75
CA SER A 474 -11.62 51.89 -58.54
C SER A 474 -12.11 51.78 -59.98
N GLN A 475 -11.95 50.61 -60.61
CA GLN A 475 -12.44 50.36 -61.96
C GLN A 475 -13.96 50.52 -62.07
N PHE A 476 -14.71 50.07 -61.06
CA PHE A 476 -16.15 50.28 -60.97
C PHE A 476 -16.50 51.77 -60.86
N ASN A 477 -15.82 52.51 -59.99
CA ASN A 477 -16.03 53.95 -59.83
C ASN A 477 -15.67 54.75 -61.09
N GLU A 478 -14.57 54.39 -61.75
CA GLU A 478 -14.16 54.99 -63.02
C GLU A 478 -15.18 54.71 -64.13
N SER A 479 -15.69 53.48 -64.20
CA SER A 479 -16.68 53.07 -65.21
C SER A 479 -18.05 53.71 -64.99
N THR A 480 -18.42 53.96 -63.73
CA THR A 480 -19.71 54.59 -63.37
C THR A 480 -19.67 56.12 -63.42
N ASN A 481 -18.48 56.72 -63.51
CA ASN A 481 -18.24 58.17 -63.51
C ASN A 481 -17.32 58.62 -64.66
N LEU A 482 -17.58 58.11 -65.87
CA LEU A 482 -16.81 58.42 -67.09
C LEU A 482 -16.74 59.93 -67.39
N ALA A 483 -17.78 60.69 -67.05
CA ALA A 483 -17.87 62.12 -67.31
C ALA A 483 -16.72 62.91 -66.65
N SER A 484 -16.19 62.43 -65.53
CA SER A 484 -15.08 63.07 -64.81
C SER A 484 -13.74 62.34 -64.92
N GLY A 485 -13.72 61.07 -65.36
CA GLY A 485 -12.50 60.26 -65.44
C GLY A 485 -11.54 60.74 -66.53
N SER A 486 -10.23 60.80 -66.26
CA SER A 486 -9.22 61.22 -67.26
C SER A 486 -8.82 60.11 -68.24
N GLN A 487 -9.22 58.86 -67.99
CA GLN A 487 -8.66 57.68 -68.64
C GLN A 487 -9.31 57.30 -69.98
N TYR A 488 -10.53 57.77 -70.24
CA TYR A 488 -11.28 57.44 -71.46
C TYR A 488 -11.18 58.56 -72.50
N ASP A 489 -11.14 58.15 -73.77
CA ASP A 489 -11.17 59.08 -74.90
C ASP A 489 -12.41 60.00 -74.81
N SER A 490 -12.23 61.26 -75.20
CA SER A 490 -13.29 62.23 -75.43
C SER A 490 -14.46 61.66 -76.24
N GLU A 491 -14.18 60.76 -77.18
CA GLU A 491 -15.19 60.08 -77.99
C GLU A 491 -16.07 59.15 -77.11
N VAL A 492 -15.47 58.30 -76.27
CA VAL A 492 -16.20 57.41 -75.36
C VAL A 492 -17.03 58.20 -74.36
N LYS A 493 -16.51 59.31 -73.83
CA LYS A 493 -17.24 60.18 -72.90
C LYS A 493 -18.47 60.83 -73.53
N THR A 494 -18.39 61.13 -74.82
CA THR A 494 -19.51 61.69 -75.58
C THR A 494 -20.64 60.67 -75.71
N TYR A 495 -20.30 59.39 -75.85
CA TYR A 495 -21.29 58.33 -76.04
C TYR A 495 -21.78 57.69 -74.75
N CYS A 496 -20.97 57.67 -73.71
CA CYS A 496 -21.27 57.08 -72.41
C CYS A 496 -21.16 58.14 -71.32
N PRO A 497 -22.16 59.04 -71.18
CA PRO A 497 -22.11 60.18 -70.27
C PRO A 497 -22.40 59.80 -68.81
N PHE A 498 -21.95 58.62 -68.36
CA PHE A 498 -22.14 58.15 -66.99
C PHE A 498 -21.42 59.08 -66.01
N ASP A 499 -22.17 59.63 -65.06
CA ASP A 499 -21.68 60.64 -64.12
C ASP A 499 -22.06 60.32 -62.67
N VAL A 500 -22.20 59.04 -62.33
CA VAL A 500 -22.66 58.54 -61.03
C VAL A 500 -21.49 57.93 -60.26
N PRO A 501 -20.70 58.73 -59.54
CA PRO A 501 -19.65 58.19 -58.68
C PRO A 501 -20.27 57.27 -57.62
N MET A 502 -20.04 55.97 -57.72
CA MET A 502 -20.43 55.01 -56.69
C MET A 502 -19.39 54.95 -55.55
N VAL A 503 -18.91 56.13 -55.12
CA VAL A 503 -17.85 56.23 -54.12
C VAL A 503 -18.35 55.74 -52.78
N LEU A 504 -17.70 54.70 -52.26
CA LEU A 504 -18.03 54.13 -50.97
C LEU A 504 -17.44 54.96 -49.85
N SER A 505 -18.31 55.58 -49.05
CA SER A 505 -17.96 55.98 -47.69
C SER A 505 -18.12 54.83 -46.69
N SER A 506 -18.89 53.78 -47.04
CA SER A 506 -19.10 52.58 -46.20
C SER A 506 -19.50 51.38 -47.05
N LEU A 507 -19.06 50.17 -46.69
CA LEU A 507 -19.40 48.93 -47.40
C LEU A 507 -20.90 48.58 -47.38
N TYR A 508 -21.62 49.05 -46.35
CA TYR A 508 -23.05 48.82 -46.13
C TYR A 508 -23.98 49.43 -47.18
N SER A 509 -23.48 50.27 -48.08
CA SER A 509 -24.31 50.96 -49.07
C SER A 509 -24.48 50.20 -50.39
N PHE A 510 -23.82 49.04 -50.57
CA PHE A 510 -23.99 48.23 -51.79
C PHE A 510 -25.34 47.54 -51.88
N ASP A 511 -26.01 47.27 -50.77
CA ASP A 511 -27.39 46.75 -50.80
C ASP A 511 -28.40 47.83 -51.22
N GLU A 512 -27.99 49.09 -51.18
CA GLU A 512 -28.82 50.26 -51.50
C GLU A 512 -28.10 51.23 -52.46
N PRO A 513 -27.76 50.83 -53.71
CA PRO A 513 -27.00 51.67 -54.65
C PRO A 513 -27.71 52.99 -54.99
N TRP A 514 -29.05 53.02 -54.93
CA TRP A 514 -29.84 54.26 -55.03
C TRP A 514 -29.53 55.27 -53.92
N ARG A 515 -29.20 54.80 -52.71
CA ARG A 515 -28.81 55.66 -51.60
C ARG A 515 -27.44 56.28 -51.87
N ILE A 516 -26.52 55.53 -52.48
CA ILE A 516 -25.22 56.05 -52.92
C ILE A 516 -25.42 57.15 -53.96
N ALA A 517 -26.24 56.93 -54.99
CA ALA A 517 -26.55 57.93 -56.00
C ALA A 517 -27.08 59.23 -55.34
N ARG A 518 -28.05 59.09 -54.42
CA ARG A 518 -28.61 60.22 -53.67
C ARG A 518 -27.58 60.96 -52.81
N LEU A 519 -26.70 60.23 -52.12
CA LEU A 519 -25.63 60.82 -51.31
C LEU A 519 -24.62 61.60 -52.17
N ASN A 520 -24.43 61.19 -53.42
CA ASN A 520 -23.62 61.90 -54.41
C ASN A 520 -24.38 63.02 -55.14
N GLY A 521 -25.56 63.42 -54.63
CA GLY A 521 -26.38 64.50 -55.20
C GLY A 521 -27.07 64.14 -56.51
N LYS A 522 -27.14 62.86 -56.87
CA LYS A 522 -27.86 62.38 -58.05
C LYS A 522 -29.31 62.08 -57.67
N THR A 523 -30.21 62.92 -58.15
CA THR A 523 -31.66 62.84 -57.94
C THR A 523 -32.39 63.22 -59.23
N GLY A 524 -33.62 62.76 -59.43
CA GLY A 524 -34.36 63.01 -60.68
C GLY A 524 -33.92 62.06 -61.78
N ASP A 525 -33.85 62.54 -63.02
CA ASP A 525 -33.54 61.73 -64.19
C ASP A 525 -32.09 61.92 -64.66
N SER A 526 -31.51 60.86 -65.25
CA SER A 526 -30.16 60.88 -65.81
C SER A 526 -30.06 61.73 -67.08
N SER A 527 -28.83 62.00 -67.53
CA SER A 527 -28.59 62.75 -68.78
C SER A 527 -28.63 61.86 -70.04
N TRP A 528 -28.83 60.55 -69.87
CA TRP A 528 -28.92 59.56 -70.95
C TRP A 528 -30.27 58.85 -70.98
N ARG A 529 -30.58 58.24 -72.12
CA ARG A 529 -31.85 57.55 -72.34
C ARG A 529 -31.72 56.04 -72.23
N SER A 530 -32.75 55.40 -71.70
CA SER A 530 -32.88 53.94 -71.58
C SER A 530 -32.84 53.26 -72.94
N ALA A 531 -32.22 52.09 -72.99
CA ALA A 531 -32.29 51.19 -74.13
C ALA A 531 -33.67 50.50 -74.27
N ASP A 532 -34.57 50.62 -73.29
CA ASP A 532 -35.84 49.90 -73.30
C ASP A 532 -37.02 50.79 -73.74
N ASP A 533 -37.11 52.01 -73.21
CA ASP A 533 -38.30 52.87 -73.33
C ASP A 533 -38.04 54.28 -73.89
N TYR A 534 -36.78 54.58 -74.28
CA TYR A 534 -36.31 55.90 -74.72
C TYR A 534 -36.44 57.04 -73.69
N GLY A 535 -36.94 56.77 -72.48
CA GLY A 535 -37.05 57.73 -71.39
C GLY A 535 -35.69 58.04 -70.77
N PHE A 536 -35.57 59.18 -70.10
CA PHE A 536 -34.43 59.39 -69.21
C PHE A 536 -34.56 58.47 -68.00
N ILE A 537 -33.43 57.94 -67.51
CA ILE A 537 -33.45 56.90 -66.48
C ILE A 537 -33.49 57.58 -65.10
N SER A 538 -34.50 57.31 -64.28
CA SER A 538 -34.60 57.87 -62.94
C SER A 538 -33.53 57.31 -61.99
N TYR A 539 -32.90 58.19 -61.20
CA TYR A 539 -31.97 57.82 -60.13
C TYR A 539 -32.67 57.23 -58.91
N ASP A 540 -33.99 57.45 -58.75
CA ASP A 540 -34.74 56.87 -57.65
C ASP A 540 -35.01 55.37 -57.89
N ARG A 541 -35.15 54.64 -56.77
CA ARG A 541 -35.50 53.22 -56.81
C ARG A 541 -36.93 53.06 -57.33
N GLN A 542 -37.12 52.18 -58.31
CA GLN A 542 -38.40 51.84 -58.90
C GLN A 542 -38.96 50.57 -58.25
N GLY A 543 -40.10 50.72 -57.56
CA GLY A 543 -40.84 49.61 -56.98
C GLY A 543 -40.01 48.77 -56.00
N SER A 544 -39.91 47.48 -56.28
CA SER A 544 -39.21 46.49 -55.45
C SER A 544 -37.89 46.01 -56.06
N GLU A 545 -37.34 46.74 -57.03
CA GLU A 545 -36.12 46.32 -57.73
C GLU A 545 -34.98 46.04 -56.75
N THR A 546 -34.21 45.01 -57.05
CA THR A 546 -33.00 44.65 -56.34
C THR A 546 -31.88 45.65 -56.63
N ALA A 547 -30.83 45.60 -55.81
CA ALA A 547 -29.65 46.44 -56.00
C ALA A 547 -28.99 46.21 -57.38
N ALA A 548 -28.92 44.96 -57.85
CA ALA A 548 -28.42 44.64 -59.18
C ALA A 548 -29.35 45.13 -60.31
N GLU A 549 -30.67 44.97 -60.16
CA GLU A 549 -31.65 45.49 -61.13
C GLU A 549 -31.58 47.01 -61.23
N TYR A 550 -31.42 47.71 -60.09
CA TYR A 550 -31.20 49.16 -60.07
C TYR A 550 -29.97 49.56 -60.88
N VAL A 551 -28.82 48.92 -60.65
CA VAL A 551 -27.58 49.24 -61.37
C VAL A 551 -27.72 48.90 -62.85
N GLN A 552 -28.31 47.75 -63.18
CA GLN A 552 -28.56 47.36 -64.56
C GLN A 552 -29.42 48.38 -65.28
N ARG A 553 -30.55 48.78 -64.67
CA ARG A 553 -31.45 49.79 -65.21
C ARG A 553 -30.73 51.12 -65.37
N LEU A 554 -30.01 51.58 -64.35
CA LEU A 554 -29.35 52.88 -64.34
C LEU A 554 -28.34 53.04 -65.49
N PHE A 555 -27.62 51.96 -65.83
CA PHE A 555 -26.60 51.98 -66.88
C PHE A 555 -27.06 51.35 -68.22
N ASN A 556 -28.35 50.97 -68.37
CA ASN A 556 -28.90 50.44 -69.62
C ASN A 556 -29.13 51.54 -70.66
N ILE A 557 -28.06 52.12 -71.20
CA ILE A 557 -28.11 53.20 -72.19
C ILE A 557 -28.44 52.71 -73.60
N GLY A 558 -29.30 53.43 -74.32
CA GLY A 558 -29.61 53.17 -75.72
C GLY A 558 -28.39 53.30 -76.65
N GLY A 559 -28.42 52.59 -77.77
CA GLY A 559 -27.40 52.64 -78.82
C GLY A 559 -27.49 53.93 -79.66
N ARG A 560 -26.60 54.06 -80.65
CA ARG A 560 -26.57 55.13 -81.65
C ARG A 560 -26.82 54.58 -83.04
N CYS A 561 -27.49 55.35 -83.88
CA CYS A 561 -27.62 55.00 -85.29
C CYS A 561 -26.30 55.21 -86.05
N THR A 562 -25.81 54.15 -86.70
CA THR A 562 -24.65 54.17 -87.59
C THR A 562 -25.13 54.24 -89.04
N GLY A 563 -25.31 55.48 -89.50
CA GLY A 563 -25.58 55.81 -90.89
C GLY A 563 -24.96 57.15 -91.18
N GLY A 564 -24.07 57.23 -92.17
CA GLY A 564 -23.59 58.52 -92.65
C GLY A 564 -24.78 59.32 -93.20
N PRO A 565 -24.74 60.66 -93.17
CA PRO A 565 -25.82 61.51 -93.69
C PRO A 565 -26.18 61.25 -95.17
N ASP A 566 -25.31 60.54 -95.92
CA ASP A 566 -25.44 60.27 -97.36
C ASP A 566 -25.80 58.82 -97.73
N SER A 567 -26.00 57.91 -96.77
CA SER A 567 -26.48 56.56 -97.09
C SER A 567 -28.01 56.52 -96.99
N ASP A 568 -28.73 56.09 -98.03
CA ASP A 568 -30.19 55.81 -98.08
C ASP A 568 -30.68 54.72 -97.09
N LEU A 569 -29.91 54.48 -96.03
CA LEU A 569 -30.16 53.59 -94.89
C LEU A 569 -30.83 54.22 -93.63
N PRO A 570 -31.37 55.47 -93.58
CA PRO A 570 -32.01 55.96 -92.35
C PRO A 570 -33.25 55.17 -91.95
N GLN A 571 -33.85 54.42 -92.89
CA GLN A 571 -35.07 53.65 -92.63
C GLN A 571 -34.90 52.46 -91.68
N LEU A 572 -33.68 51.97 -91.43
CA LEU A 572 -33.49 50.80 -90.56
C LEU A 572 -33.34 51.15 -89.07
N CYS A 573 -32.93 52.37 -88.73
CA CYS A 573 -32.90 52.85 -87.35
C CYS A 573 -34.23 53.49 -86.91
N GLN A 574 -35.06 53.90 -87.86
CA GLN A 574 -36.33 54.62 -87.61
C GLN A 574 -37.57 53.72 -87.44
N GLN A 575 -37.46 52.39 -87.60
CA GLN A 575 -38.64 51.50 -87.50
C GLN A 575 -39.08 51.18 -86.06
N GLY A 576 -38.54 51.84 -85.06
CA GLY A 576 -39.01 51.80 -83.68
C GLY A 576 -39.65 53.11 -83.23
N TRP A 577 -40.92 53.34 -83.62
CA TRP A 577 -41.84 54.37 -83.10
C TRP A 577 -41.58 55.84 -83.49
N THR A 578 -42.35 56.31 -84.48
CA THR A 578 -42.60 57.73 -84.72
C THR A 578 -43.42 58.33 -83.57
N MET A 579 -42.77 58.96 -82.59
CA MET A 579 -43.46 59.92 -81.73
C MET A 579 -43.37 61.33 -82.33
N ASN A 580 -44.53 61.94 -82.48
CA ASN A 580 -44.74 63.27 -83.02
C ASN A 580 -43.94 64.34 -82.24
N VAL A 581 -43.03 64.98 -82.96
CA VAL A 581 -42.74 66.43 -82.99
C VAL A 581 -42.33 67.11 -81.67
N MET A 582 -41.05 67.49 -81.58
CA MET A 582 -40.67 68.91 -81.42
C MET A 582 -39.35 69.20 -82.16
N PRO A 583 -39.26 70.33 -82.92
CA PRO A 583 -38.04 70.76 -83.57
C PRO A 583 -37.26 71.68 -82.62
N VAL A 584 -36.06 71.27 -82.20
CA VAL A 584 -35.04 72.22 -81.73
C VAL A 584 -33.71 71.88 -82.39
N SER A 585 -33.15 72.89 -83.04
CA SER A 585 -31.95 72.90 -83.87
C SER A 585 -30.68 72.70 -83.04
N SER A 586 -30.31 71.45 -82.83
CA SER A 586 -28.93 70.95 -82.71
C SER A 586 -29.07 69.44 -82.69
N SER A 587 -28.86 68.78 -83.84
CA SER A 587 -29.09 67.35 -84.05
C SER A 587 -28.61 66.52 -82.86
N PRO A 588 -29.51 65.99 -82.01
CA PRO A 588 -29.12 65.03 -81.00
C PRO A 588 -28.57 63.80 -81.73
N PRO A 589 -27.58 63.09 -81.18
CA PRO A 589 -27.27 61.75 -81.68
C PRO A 589 -28.57 60.94 -81.68
N GLU A 590 -28.91 60.36 -82.84
CA GLU A 590 -30.09 59.49 -82.97
C GLU A 590 -29.88 58.26 -82.09
N PHE A 591 -30.50 58.26 -80.90
CA PHE A 591 -30.52 57.11 -80.01
C PHE A 591 -31.41 56.02 -80.59
N CYS A 592 -31.04 54.77 -80.43
CA CYS A 592 -31.79 53.61 -80.89
C CYS A 592 -31.82 52.52 -79.80
N THR A 593 -32.90 51.73 -79.78
CA THR A 593 -33.07 50.61 -78.83
C THR A 593 -32.89 49.24 -79.49
N GLY A 594 -32.56 49.20 -80.78
CA GLY A 594 -32.33 47.97 -81.53
C GLY A 594 -32.35 48.20 -83.04
N GLY A 595 -32.18 47.12 -83.82
CA GLY A 595 -32.25 47.13 -85.29
C GLY A 595 -30.90 47.15 -86.01
N GLY A 596 -30.93 46.88 -87.32
CA GLY A 596 -29.73 46.91 -88.17
C GLY A 596 -29.18 48.32 -88.29
N GLY A 597 -27.97 48.56 -87.78
CA GLY A 597 -27.35 49.88 -87.73
C GLY A 597 -27.39 50.56 -86.35
N CYS A 598 -27.99 49.94 -85.33
CA CYS A 598 -27.87 50.42 -83.95
C CYS A 598 -26.58 49.91 -83.30
N GLU A 599 -25.61 50.80 -83.08
CA GLU A 599 -24.35 50.48 -82.41
C GLU A 599 -24.43 50.84 -80.92
N TYR A 600 -23.96 49.97 -80.03
CA TYR A 600 -23.96 50.19 -78.59
C TYR A 600 -22.53 50.46 -78.08
N PRO A 601 -22.00 51.69 -78.26
CA PRO A 601 -20.62 52.00 -77.88
C PRO A 601 -20.35 51.77 -76.39
N CYS A 602 -21.38 51.84 -75.54
CA CYS A 602 -21.27 51.64 -74.09
C CYS A 602 -21.43 50.19 -73.63
N ALA A 603 -21.79 49.23 -74.52
CA ALA A 603 -22.13 47.86 -74.11
C ALA A 603 -21.00 47.17 -73.34
N THR A 604 -19.74 47.37 -73.74
CA THR A 604 -18.58 46.82 -73.05
C THR A 604 -18.40 47.43 -71.66
N ILE A 605 -18.63 48.74 -71.50
CA ILE A 605 -18.51 49.42 -70.21
C ILE A 605 -19.65 48.99 -69.28
N VAL A 606 -20.89 48.97 -69.76
CA VAL A 606 -22.05 48.49 -68.99
C VAL A 606 -21.85 47.04 -68.52
N SER A 607 -21.33 46.18 -69.40
CA SER A 607 -20.97 44.80 -69.03
C SER A 607 -19.89 44.76 -67.96
N SER A 608 -18.92 45.68 -67.99
CA SER A 608 -17.89 45.81 -66.96
C SER A 608 -18.45 46.33 -65.64
N ILE A 609 -19.35 47.32 -65.67
CA ILE A 609 -20.05 47.86 -64.50
C ILE A 609 -20.82 46.73 -63.82
N MET A 610 -21.64 45.98 -64.56
CA MET A 610 -22.43 44.89 -64.00
C MET A 610 -21.55 43.77 -63.44
N ARG A 611 -20.51 43.36 -64.16
CA ARG A 611 -19.57 42.33 -63.67
C ARG A 611 -18.88 42.77 -62.38
N ASN A 612 -18.36 44.00 -62.35
CA ASN A 612 -17.67 44.53 -61.17
C ASN A 612 -18.65 44.72 -60.01
N TYR A 613 -19.86 45.21 -60.26
CA TYR A 613 -20.90 45.36 -59.26
C TYR A 613 -21.26 44.02 -58.61
N THR A 614 -21.60 43.02 -59.43
CA THR A 614 -21.94 41.67 -58.93
C THR A 614 -20.78 41.08 -58.14
N PHE A 615 -19.55 41.16 -58.66
CA PHE A 615 -18.38 40.67 -57.95
C PHE A 615 -18.18 41.37 -56.60
N ILE A 616 -18.30 42.70 -56.56
CA ILE A 616 -18.12 43.47 -55.33
C ILE A 616 -19.24 43.14 -54.33
N SER A 617 -20.50 43.17 -54.77
CA SER A 617 -21.67 42.84 -53.95
C SER A 617 -21.58 41.43 -53.37
N ASP A 618 -21.22 40.45 -54.20
CA ASP A 618 -21.05 39.05 -53.77
C ASP A 618 -19.90 38.92 -52.76
N THR A 619 -18.82 39.69 -52.94
CA THR A 619 -17.67 39.70 -52.04
C THR A 619 -18.02 40.31 -50.68
N VAL A 620 -18.77 41.42 -50.65
CA VAL A 620 -19.25 42.03 -49.40
C VAL A 620 -20.18 41.07 -48.66
N ASN A 621 -21.18 40.52 -49.34
CA ASN A 621 -22.11 39.55 -48.76
C ASN A 621 -21.38 38.29 -48.26
N LEU A 622 -20.41 37.78 -49.01
CA LEU A 622 -19.56 36.67 -48.58
C LEU A 622 -18.79 37.01 -47.29
N GLN A 623 -18.16 38.18 -47.21
CA GLN A 623 -17.49 38.64 -46.00
C GLN A 623 -18.46 38.71 -44.82
N GLU A 624 -19.63 39.34 -44.97
CA GLU A 624 -20.60 39.49 -43.88
C GLU A 624 -21.14 38.14 -43.38
N ARG A 625 -21.40 37.19 -44.29
CA ARG A 625 -21.77 35.81 -43.93
C ARG A 625 -20.67 35.08 -43.16
N MET A 626 -19.42 35.19 -43.60
CA MET A 626 -18.28 34.59 -42.90
C MET A 626 -18.11 35.19 -41.49
N VAL A 627 -18.20 36.51 -41.35
CA VAL A 627 -18.13 37.19 -40.03
C VAL A 627 -19.30 36.76 -39.14
N SER A 628 -20.50 36.62 -39.70
CA SER A 628 -21.69 36.16 -38.98
C SER A 628 -21.52 34.76 -38.39
N ASP A 629 -20.89 33.85 -39.13
CA ASP A 629 -20.69 32.46 -38.71
C ASP A 629 -19.46 32.27 -37.81
N LEU A 630 -18.43 33.11 -37.95
CA LEU A 630 -17.32 33.19 -37.00
C LEU A 630 -17.83 33.65 -35.62
N GLY A 631 -18.65 34.71 -35.60
CA GLY A 631 -19.27 35.22 -34.37
C GLY A 631 -18.33 35.94 -33.39
N VAL A 632 -17.19 36.45 -33.87
CA VAL A 632 -16.19 37.17 -33.05
C VAL A 632 -16.68 38.56 -32.63
N GLU A 633 -17.60 39.16 -33.40
CA GLU A 633 -18.13 40.51 -33.16
C GLU A 633 -19.67 40.53 -33.27
N SER A 634 -20.27 41.72 -33.11
CA SER A 634 -21.71 41.92 -33.28
C SER A 634 -22.18 41.42 -34.66
N CYS A 635 -23.26 40.64 -34.65
CA CYS A 635 -23.88 40.11 -35.86
C CYS A 635 -24.22 41.22 -36.86
N PRO A 636 -23.79 41.14 -38.13
CA PRO A 636 -24.21 42.05 -39.19
C PRO A 636 -25.74 42.15 -39.26
N SER A 637 -26.28 43.36 -39.41
CA SER A 637 -27.73 43.61 -39.35
C SER A 637 -28.56 42.86 -40.39
N ASN A 638 -27.94 42.47 -41.49
CA ASN A 638 -28.60 41.83 -42.64
C ASN A 638 -28.52 40.30 -42.61
N HIS A 639 -27.88 39.72 -41.59
CA HIS A 639 -27.66 38.27 -41.47
C HIS A 639 -28.11 37.76 -40.10
N SER A 640 -28.50 36.48 -40.05
CA SER A 640 -28.60 35.77 -38.78
C SER A 640 -27.22 35.23 -38.39
N CYS A 641 -26.95 35.14 -37.08
CA CYS A 641 -25.75 34.49 -36.56
C CYS A 641 -26.16 33.25 -35.74
N PRO A 642 -25.81 32.02 -36.18
CA PRO A 642 -25.18 31.71 -37.46
C PRO A 642 -26.14 31.93 -38.65
N THR A 643 -25.58 32.00 -39.84
CA THR A 643 -26.30 32.11 -41.11
C THR A 643 -27.16 30.88 -41.35
N GLN A 644 -28.16 30.99 -42.22
CA GLN A 644 -29.02 29.85 -42.55
C GLN A 644 -28.21 28.67 -43.14
N GLN A 645 -27.13 28.94 -43.87
CA GLN A 645 -26.28 27.90 -44.47
C GLN A 645 -25.60 27.04 -43.40
N MET A 646 -25.10 27.66 -42.34
CA MET A 646 -24.55 26.92 -41.19
C MET A 646 -25.63 26.17 -40.41
N LYS A 647 -26.83 26.76 -40.27
CA LYS A 647 -27.99 26.07 -39.66
C LYS A 647 -28.41 24.84 -40.46
N ASP A 648 -28.39 24.93 -41.79
CA ASP A 648 -28.72 23.81 -42.70
C ASP A 648 -27.66 22.70 -42.60
N ALA A 649 -26.41 23.03 -42.24
CA ALA A 649 -25.37 22.07 -41.89
C ALA A 649 -25.53 21.49 -40.45
N GLY A 650 -26.60 21.85 -39.74
CA GLY A 650 -26.89 21.37 -38.39
C GLY A 650 -26.24 22.18 -37.27
N ARG A 651 -25.68 23.35 -37.56
CA ARG A 651 -24.99 24.20 -36.57
C ARG A 651 -25.93 25.28 -36.03
N THR A 652 -26.25 25.20 -34.75
CA THR A 652 -27.16 26.15 -34.08
C THR A 652 -26.45 27.40 -33.55
N GLU A 653 -25.14 27.32 -33.38
CA GLU A 653 -24.29 28.36 -32.78
C GLU A 653 -23.19 28.78 -33.76
N THR A 654 -22.61 29.97 -33.53
CA THR A 654 -21.41 30.41 -34.25
C THR A 654 -20.18 29.64 -33.78
N LEU A 655 -19.07 29.72 -34.52
CA LEU A 655 -17.81 29.07 -34.11
C LEU A 655 -17.31 29.59 -32.77
N THR A 656 -17.34 30.91 -32.56
CA THR A 656 -16.91 31.52 -31.29
C THR A 656 -17.84 31.12 -30.14
N ALA A 657 -19.16 31.12 -30.34
CA ALA A 657 -20.10 30.68 -29.30
C ALA A 657 -19.91 29.19 -28.94
N THR A 658 -19.67 28.33 -29.93
CA THR A 658 -19.36 26.90 -29.69
C THR A 658 -18.07 26.75 -28.89
N LEU A 659 -17.05 27.56 -29.19
CA LEU A 659 -15.77 27.58 -28.48
C LEU A 659 -15.92 28.05 -27.04
N GLU A 660 -16.65 29.15 -26.80
CA GLU A 660 -16.94 29.69 -25.48
C GLU A 660 -17.76 28.70 -24.63
N ALA A 661 -18.74 28.03 -25.23
CA ALA A 661 -19.52 26.98 -24.57
C ALA A 661 -18.62 25.80 -24.15
N LEU A 662 -17.67 25.42 -25.01
CA LEU A 662 -16.69 24.37 -24.71
C LEU A 662 -15.73 24.80 -23.58
N GLU A 663 -15.27 26.06 -23.59
CA GLU A 663 -14.44 26.62 -22.53
C GLU A 663 -15.16 26.64 -21.18
N ALA A 664 -16.42 27.12 -21.17
CA ALA A 664 -17.25 27.17 -19.98
C ALA A 664 -17.47 25.76 -19.39
N ASN A 665 -17.84 24.80 -20.23
CA ASN A 665 -18.03 23.41 -19.81
C ASN A 665 -16.73 22.78 -19.27
N ALA A 666 -15.60 23.01 -19.95
CA ALA A 666 -14.31 22.47 -19.51
C ALA A 666 -13.85 23.08 -18.18
N THR A 667 -14.06 24.39 -18.00
CA THR A 667 -13.76 25.10 -16.75
C THR A 667 -14.66 24.65 -15.61
N GLU A 668 -15.96 24.47 -15.87
CA GLU A 668 -16.93 23.97 -14.89
C GLU A 668 -16.58 22.54 -14.45
N SER A 669 -16.33 21.63 -15.40
CA SER A 669 -15.98 20.24 -15.08
C SER A 669 -14.65 20.14 -14.33
N THR A 670 -13.64 20.91 -14.72
CA THR A 670 -12.36 20.95 -14.01
C THR A 670 -12.55 21.46 -12.58
N SER A 671 -13.32 22.54 -12.40
CA SER A 671 -13.66 23.06 -11.08
C SER A 671 -14.46 22.07 -10.24
N ALA A 672 -15.37 21.33 -10.85
CA ALA A 672 -16.17 20.29 -10.19
C ALA A 672 -15.31 19.10 -9.75
N LEU A 673 -14.37 18.64 -10.59
CA LEU A 673 -13.40 17.59 -10.27
C LEU A 673 -12.44 18.01 -9.14
N ILE A 674 -11.91 19.22 -9.20
CA ILE A 674 -11.10 19.81 -8.13
C ILE A 674 -11.92 19.93 -6.84
N SER A 675 -13.15 20.43 -6.93
CA SER A 675 -14.06 20.52 -5.78
C SER A 675 -14.34 19.14 -5.17
N ALA A 676 -14.53 18.09 -5.98
CA ALA A 676 -14.73 16.73 -5.51
C ALA A 676 -13.51 16.18 -4.75
N ARG A 677 -12.29 16.64 -5.09
CA ARG A 677 -11.05 16.31 -4.38
C ARG A 677 -10.91 17.04 -3.04
N PHE A 678 -11.29 18.31 -2.95
CA PHE A 678 -10.96 19.17 -1.81
C PHE A 678 -12.12 19.54 -0.88
N LYS A 679 -13.35 19.70 -1.38
CA LYS A 679 -14.49 19.98 -0.49
C LYS A 679 -14.83 18.72 0.29
N GLU A 680 -15.27 18.87 1.54
CA GLU A 680 -15.68 17.80 2.47
C GLU A 680 -16.91 16.98 2.00
N ASP A 681 -16.94 16.60 0.73
CA ASP A 681 -17.90 15.70 0.12
C ASP A 681 -17.41 14.25 0.24
N GLY A 682 -18.22 13.30 -0.27
CA GLY A 682 -17.94 11.87 -0.14
C GLY A 682 -16.57 11.43 -0.68
N VAL A 683 -16.09 12.03 -1.78
CA VAL A 683 -14.82 11.65 -2.42
C VAL A 683 -13.61 12.14 -1.62
N ALA A 684 -13.54 13.43 -1.27
CA ALA A 684 -12.46 13.98 -0.46
C ALA A 684 -12.32 13.28 0.90
N ASN A 685 -13.44 13.01 1.57
CA ASN A 685 -13.43 12.30 2.84
C ASN A 685 -12.93 10.86 2.70
N MET A 686 -13.28 10.18 1.60
CA MET A 686 -12.77 8.85 1.29
C MET A 686 -11.27 8.86 0.99
N LEU A 687 -10.78 9.86 0.24
CA LEU A 687 -9.35 10.05 -0.04
C LEU A 687 -8.56 10.35 1.25
N ASN A 688 -9.08 11.22 2.12
CA ASN A 688 -8.46 11.53 3.41
C ASN A 688 -8.43 10.31 4.34
N ALA A 689 -9.53 9.54 4.42
CA ALA A 689 -9.57 8.29 5.17
C ALA A 689 -8.55 7.27 4.61
N THR A 690 -8.46 7.15 3.28
CA THR A 690 -7.46 6.30 2.61
C THR A 690 -6.03 6.74 2.93
N ARG A 691 -5.75 8.05 2.94
CA ARG A 691 -4.44 8.61 3.32
C ARG A 691 -4.13 8.33 4.79
N SER A 692 -5.09 8.55 5.69
CA SER A 692 -4.94 8.25 7.12
C SER A 692 -4.64 6.77 7.35
N LEU A 693 -5.30 5.87 6.61
CA LEU A 693 -5.04 4.44 6.68
C LEU A 693 -3.60 4.13 6.23
N LEU A 694 -3.19 4.61 5.05
CA LEU A 694 -1.83 4.37 4.51
C LEU A 694 -0.71 4.98 5.36
N CYS A 695 -0.95 6.11 6.03
CA CYS A 695 0.03 6.69 6.95
C CYS A 695 0.24 5.84 8.20
N ASN A 696 -0.75 5.01 8.57
CA ASN A 696 -0.70 4.12 9.72
C ASN A 696 -0.37 2.67 9.32
N GLU A 697 0.21 2.42 8.13
CA GLU A 697 0.52 1.05 7.66
C GLU A 697 1.66 0.38 8.45
N ASN A 698 2.52 1.17 9.09
CA ASN A 698 3.64 0.66 9.87
C ASN A 698 3.20 0.25 11.28
N CYS A 699 3.30 -1.04 11.59
CA CYS A 699 3.03 -1.61 12.91
C CYS A 699 4.27 -2.20 13.60
N ASN A 700 5.47 -1.67 13.30
CA ASN A 700 6.73 -2.09 13.93
C ASN A 700 6.73 -1.98 15.45
N PHE A 701 5.93 -1.07 16.03
CA PHE A 701 5.80 -0.97 17.49
C PHE A 701 5.26 -2.26 18.12
N VAL A 702 4.40 -3.02 17.41
CA VAL A 702 3.88 -4.31 17.89
C VAL A 702 5.01 -5.32 18.04
N VAL A 703 5.92 -5.35 17.05
CA VAL A 703 7.10 -6.23 17.05
C VAL A 703 8.03 -5.87 18.21
N GLU A 704 8.29 -4.58 18.42
CA GLU A 704 9.12 -4.10 19.53
C GLU A 704 8.52 -4.50 20.89
N LYS A 705 7.23 -4.25 21.11
CA LYS A 705 6.57 -4.60 22.39
C LYS A 705 6.49 -6.11 22.62
N PHE A 706 6.30 -6.89 21.56
CA PHE A 706 6.34 -8.34 21.67
C PHE A 706 7.75 -8.84 21.99
N SER A 707 8.79 -8.28 21.36
CA SER A 707 10.18 -8.60 21.66
C SER A 707 10.54 -8.27 23.12
N ASP A 708 10.10 -7.13 23.63
CA ASP A 708 10.30 -6.72 25.04
C ASP A 708 9.65 -7.71 26.02
N ALA A 709 8.45 -8.20 25.69
CA ALA A 709 7.75 -9.19 26.49
C ALA A 709 8.47 -10.56 26.42
N LYS A 710 8.85 -10.99 25.22
CA LYS A 710 9.62 -12.23 25.00
C LYS A 710 10.92 -12.21 25.78
N GLU A 711 11.69 -11.12 25.74
CA GLU A 711 12.94 -11.00 26.49
C GLU A 711 12.71 -11.12 28.01
N GLY A 712 11.66 -10.45 28.52
CA GLY A 712 11.26 -10.55 29.92
C GLY A 712 10.97 -11.99 30.35
N TRP A 713 10.18 -12.72 29.55
CA TRP A 713 9.84 -14.12 29.82
C TRP A 713 11.06 -15.04 29.69
N CYS A 714 11.77 -14.96 28.57
CA CYS A 714 12.78 -15.94 28.20
C CYS A 714 14.11 -15.79 28.90
N TRP A 715 14.53 -14.57 29.22
CA TRP A 715 15.78 -14.34 29.91
C TRP A 715 15.57 -14.18 31.40
N ASN A 716 14.69 -13.27 31.82
CA ASN A 716 14.63 -12.89 33.24
C ASN A 716 13.92 -13.96 34.09
N VAL A 717 12.78 -14.50 33.63
CA VAL A 717 12.07 -15.56 34.37
C VAL A 717 12.88 -16.86 34.36
N LEU A 718 13.46 -17.24 33.21
CA LEU A 718 14.29 -18.45 33.10
C LEU A 718 15.54 -18.37 33.99
N ALA A 719 16.31 -17.28 33.91
CA ALA A 719 17.53 -17.12 34.71
C ALA A 719 17.22 -17.16 36.21
N SER A 720 16.16 -16.49 36.65
CA SER A 720 15.74 -16.49 38.05
C SER A 720 15.26 -17.87 38.53
N THR A 721 14.58 -18.63 37.65
CA THR A 721 14.13 -20.00 37.95
C THR A 721 15.31 -20.97 38.04
N VAL A 722 16.27 -20.88 37.12
CA VAL A 722 17.50 -21.69 37.14
C VAL A 722 18.35 -21.36 38.38
N GLN A 723 18.49 -20.08 38.72
CA GLN A 723 19.20 -19.64 39.92
C GLN A 723 18.54 -20.21 41.20
N THR A 724 17.20 -20.18 41.27
CA THR A 724 16.44 -20.75 42.38
C THR A 724 16.66 -22.27 42.49
N SER A 725 16.56 -22.99 41.37
CA SER A 725 16.82 -24.42 41.31
C SER A 725 18.25 -24.77 41.77
N ALA A 726 19.25 -24.08 41.23
CA ALA A 726 20.65 -24.28 41.60
C ALA A 726 20.88 -24.01 43.09
N GLY A 727 20.26 -22.96 43.63
CA GLY A 727 20.29 -22.66 45.06
C GLY A 727 19.66 -23.76 45.92
N LEU A 728 18.54 -24.35 45.50
CA LEU A 728 17.89 -25.45 46.22
C LEU A 728 18.70 -26.75 46.16
N TRP A 729 19.29 -27.09 45.01
CA TRP A 729 20.19 -28.23 44.89
C TRP A 729 21.42 -28.08 45.79
N ALA A 730 22.07 -26.92 45.74
CA ALA A 730 23.21 -26.61 46.59
C ALA A 730 22.83 -26.66 48.07
N LEU A 731 21.68 -26.08 48.44
CA LEU A 731 21.15 -26.13 49.80
C LEU A 731 20.98 -27.57 50.28
N SER A 732 20.34 -28.43 49.48
CA SER A 732 20.12 -29.83 49.83
C SER A 732 21.44 -30.59 50.04
N ILE A 733 22.41 -30.42 49.14
CA ILE A 733 23.73 -31.07 49.24
C ILE A 733 24.43 -30.65 50.53
N PHE A 734 24.48 -29.35 50.84
CA PHE A 734 25.21 -28.86 52.01
C PHE A 734 24.50 -29.17 53.34
N VAL A 735 23.16 -29.12 53.37
CA VAL A 735 22.39 -29.55 54.56
C VAL A 735 22.54 -31.06 54.77
N TRP A 736 22.62 -31.86 53.71
CA TRP A 736 22.88 -33.29 53.83
C TRP A 736 24.26 -33.58 54.41
N ILE A 737 25.30 -32.86 53.96
CA ILE A 737 26.65 -32.96 54.55
C ILE A 737 26.63 -32.55 56.02
N GLN A 738 25.92 -31.49 56.39
CA GLN A 738 25.75 -31.08 57.79
C GLN A 738 25.05 -32.17 58.62
N ALA A 739 23.99 -32.77 58.10
CA ALA A 739 23.26 -33.84 58.77
C ALA A 739 24.14 -35.10 58.96
N ALA A 740 24.89 -35.47 57.93
CA ALA A 740 25.83 -36.60 57.97
C ALA A 740 26.97 -36.36 58.98
N LEU A 741 27.55 -35.15 59.00
CA LEU A 741 28.55 -34.77 59.99
C LEU A 741 27.96 -34.74 61.41
N GLY A 742 26.74 -34.23 61.58
CA GLY A 742 26.02 -34.25 62.84
C GLY A 742 25.81 -35.68 63.37
N ALA A 743 25.37 -36.60 62.51
CA ALA A 743 25.21 -38.01 62.86
C ALA A 743 26.56 -38.66 63.22
N LEU A 744 27.61 -38.41 62.43
CA LEU A 744 28.95 -38.95 62.68
C LEU A 744 29.55 -38.43 63.99
N LEU A 745 29.38 -37.13 64.28
CA LEU A 745 29.81 -36.53 65.54
C LEU A 745 28.99 -37.09 66.71
N THR A 746 27.68 -37.33 66.55
CA THR A 746 26.83 -37.91 67.61
C THR A 746 27.31 -39.31 67.98
N VAL A 747 27.62 -40.16 66.99
CA VAL A 747 28.17 -41.51 67.23
C VAL A 747 29.55 -41.44 67.89
N ARG A 748 30.40 -40.48 67.48
CA ARG A 748 31.74 -40.32 68.07
C ARG A 748 31.70 -39.79 69.50
N LEU A 749 30.80 -38.86 69.82
CA LEU A 749 30.65 -38.29 71.16
C LEU A 749 29.98 -39.28 72.14
N ARG A 750 29.11 -40.17 71.64
CA ARG A 750 28.51 -41.25 72.44
C ARG A 750 29.40 -42.47 72.64
N GLY A 751 30.56 -42.53 71.98
CA GLY A 751 31.50 -43.63 72.21
C GLY A 751 31.95 -43.59 73.66
N LYS A 752 31.37 -44.47 74.50
CA LYS A 752 31.80 -44.71 75.89
C LYS A 752 33.32 -44.72 75.89
N SER A 753 33.92 -43.93 76.79
CA SER A 753 35.36 -43.95 76.96
C SER A 753 35.74 -45.41 77.18
N ARG A 754 36.86 -45.84 76.59
CA ARG A 754 37.35 -47.21 76.81
C ARG A 754 37.53 -47.51 78.31
N LYS A 755 37.64 -46.48 79.15
CA LYS A 755 37.61 -46.62 80.61
C LYS A 755 36.26 -47.08 81.11
N ASP A 756 35.17 -46.46 80.68
CA ASP A 756 33.81 -46.84 81.13
C ASP A 756 33.45 -48.25 80.69
N LEU A 757 33.93 -48.71 79.52
CA LEU A 757 33.75 -50.11 79.08
C LEU A 757 34.65 -51.10 79.83
N VAL A 758 35.79 -50.65 80.37
CA VAL A 758 36.69 -51.48 81.18
C VAL A 758 36.25 -51.51 82.64
N GLU A 759 35.69 -50.42 83.17
CA GLU A 759 35.06 -50.38 84.50
C GLU A 759 33.76 -51.18 84.53
N GLU A 760 32.95 -51.18 83.45
CA GLU A 760 31.78 -52.09 83.35
C GLU A 760 32.21 -53.57 83.19
N GLU A 761 33.31 -53.85 82.46
CA GLU A 761 33.88 -55.21 82.40
C GLU A 761 34.56 -55.64 83.72
N GLU A 762 35.09 -54.71 84.54
CA GLU A 762 35.64 -54.99 85.88
C GLU A 762 34.51 -55.15 86.92
N GLU A 763 33.43 -54.36 86.86
CA GLU A 763 32.26 -54.52 87.74
C GLU A 763 31.46 -55.81 87.42
N ASP A 764 31.31 -56.21 86.15
CA ASP A 764 30.71 -57.51 85.80
C ASP A 764 31.63 -58.71 86.16
N PHE A 765 32.95 -58.52 86.25
CA PHE A 765 33.88 -59.59 86.69
C PHE A 765 33.88 -59.79 88.20
N ASP A 766 33.61 -58.75 88.98
CA ASP A 766 33.55 -58.83 90.44
C ASP A 766 32.20 -59.41 90.94
N ASP A 767 31.12 -59.32 90.15
CA ASP A 767 29.79 -59.88 90.50
C ASP A 767 29.63 -61.38 90.17
N GLU A 768 30.48 -61.98 89.31
CA GLU A 768 30.45 -63.42 89.02
C GLU A 768 31.22 -64.30 90.03
N GLU A 769 31.98 -63.74 90.97
CA GLU A 769 32.77 -64.51 91.95
C GLU A 769 32.05 -64.79 93.31
N GLU A 770 30.87 -64.20 93.60
CA GLU A 770 30.14 -64.44 94.87
C GLU A 770 28.76 -65.14 94.76
N GLY A 771 28.33 -65.58 93.56
CA GLY A 771 26.98 -66.09 93.33
C GLY A 771 26.77 -67.62 93.29
N GLY A 772 27.68 -68.43 93.85
CA GLY A 772 27.56 -69.90 93.85
C GLY A 772 26.95 -70.47 95.14
N GLY A 773 25.62 -70.63 95.23
CA GLY A 773 25.03 -71.53 96.24
C GLY A 773 23.53 -71.38 96.55
N GLY A 774 22.77 -72.45 96.28
CA GLY A 774 21.39 -72.70 96.75
C GLY A 774 20.37 -72.55 95.62
N MET A 775 19.87 -73.59 94.95
CA MET A 775 19.22 -74.81 95.44
C MET A 775 18.12 -74.47 96.44
N ASP A 776 16.87 -74.33 95.96
CA ASP A 776 15.74 -75.17 96.37
C ASP A 776 14.46 -74.77 95.62
N ASP A 777 13.94 -75.76 94.89
CA ASP A 777 12.57 -76.25 94.89
C ASP A 777 11.35 -75.29 94.93
N ASP A 778 10.47 -75.62 93.99
CA ASP A 778 9.04 -75.83 94.19
C ASP A 778 8.03 -74.70 93.87
N PHE A 779 7.05 -75.18 93.09
CA PHE A 779 5.61 -74.95 93.23
C PHE A 779 4.98 -73.69 92.61
N ASP A 780 4.38 -73.96 91.46
CA ASP A 780 2.93 -73.93 91.20
C ASP A 780 2.17 -72.63 90.89
N LEU A 781 1.53 -72.75 89.71
CA LEU A 781 0.13 -72.45 89.35
C LEU A 781 -0.40 -71.00 89.25
N TYR A 782 -0.89 -70.74 88.02
CA TYR A 782 -2.10 -70.00 87.61
C TYR A 782 -2.28 -68.52 88.03
N SER A 783 -2.31 -67.64 87.02
CA SER A 783 -3.58 -67.25 86.35
C SER A 783 -3.32 -66.69 84.96
#